data_AF-A0A8H4Q530-F1
#
_entry.id   AF-A0A8H4Q530-F1
#
_cell.length_a   1.000
_cell.length_b   1.000
_cell.length_c   1.000
_cell.angle_alpha   90.00
_cell.angle_beta   90.00
_cell.angle_gamma   90.00
#
_symmetry.space_group_name_H-M   'P 1'
#
loop_
_entity.id
_entity.type
_entity.pdbx_description
1 polymer ?
#
loop_
_entity_poly.entity_id
_entity_poly.type
_entity_poly.pdbx_seq_one_letter_code
_entity_poly.pdbx_strand_id
1 'polypeptide(L)'
;MASISVASEWTRIVFRLSKIPSSVTTQNQLATALASALGSIPASSIAIYSLATTLSLWENPPTRVATLIFTDAPQLLGSATAGQREWQISVSLADETHVLVLDNHFWGLTPLNDVHDDVLSAECIAITGLAGHAFGSWQPRGGDKSFMWIRDLVPSAIAGMRAILYGYDSRLLGSRSFQGIEDLAMSLISQMKANGIHESEKPLVFLAHSLGGIVLKSAMCRLANAEENVTERQIFTRLKGAIMFGVPNLGMEQNHLLTLVGNRPVKHLIHDLSILSGKCGYLDRLERSFSGIAFDRIRIIWAYETQESPTVNARTKELTGPLAILVDPGSATGNRVEDQRSEAMVMAIAGDHSTIVKYTRSDSRLGPVIEEMRTCCGLQTKVYDVQKRPAAPFGDPVLKDDKNQVQDATKPRNWMEDLIESLDCPELELRGHQIINRFKHTCEWIFEYQPFVSWLSADEGMFWIKGKPGSGKSTMMKFISRDRRIWEYGHDFTRKRSEITATFYFNYRGTPLQKSLNGLLQNVLRQVLEQLVSFDNAQPILELLLTQLPASMRESISWTRQRLEEALRTVLNQDRVHLSITFFIDALDEYDGLPENIIRFLKYLMQRPSESLTKTRVCFSSRPWDVFKSSFDGAPGLTVEDFTSKDIYDYGISILSSSLEDGDFISPLVEKITSRASGVFLWVSLVTSEIVKKFSHSQTPALETLLGLIDELPDELGKYYDYIIQRIPRNQRWRTYALLEALVRARSSDEFKPIYIHKTTLMSHCQTIPECHQALRQANYRVDRNNENEVDARAERDIALWGGGLVALNEGSLELVHQTIYEFVVRLNFREAVLAETARSVTENGHSFHFKSQIMRFFLDEPLHPDEHDEIEKYARRESLEHGPCAEKTTGHRWAKFINSLSQHEIGLIGMWLLSRTPVQRKRIEKDLKPPLVDNHFGLAVSLGLRLSNANFSPASQPQNLSRNTMRSHDVKQSEEADEASWEAAKGAAIGAAKWAAGAAFLGAIAYVWSPVYRATTIQFKVYLHMSGAVFGGMIEADSRLRLYENQVRMRRRWLREQSRWDRYREEHAEKKGK
;
A
#
# COMPACT_ATOMS: atom_id res chain seq x y z
N MET A 1 -27.96 47.54 10.20
CA MET A 1 -28.58 46.62 9.23
C MET A 1 -27.67 45.47 8.76
N ALA A 2 -26.38 45.42 9.14
CA ALA A 2 -25.47 44.32 8.75
C ALA A 2 -25.47 43.08 9.69
N SER A 3 -26.13 43.15 10.85
CA SER A 3 -26.19 42.02 11.81
C SER A 3 -27.33 41.02 11.55
N ILE A 4 -28.32 41.38 10.74
CA ILE A 4 -29.50 40.54 10.48
C ILE A 4 -29.25 39.53 9.34
N SER A 5 -28.29 39.76 8.44
CA SER A 5 -28.03 38.83 7.31
C SER A 5 -27.23 37.58 7.71
N VAL A 6 -26.28 37.70 8.64
CA VAL A 6 -25.38 36.59 9.05
C VAL A 6 -26.12 35.50 9.82
N ALA A 7 -27.10 35.88 10.67
CA ALA A 7 -27.89 34.91 11.43
C ALA A 7 -28.72 33.96 10.55
N SER A 8 -29.06 34.36 9.31
CA SER A 8 -29.89 33.57 8.39
C SER A 8 -29.12 32.49 7.62
N GLU A 9 -27.79 32.57 7.56
CA GLU A 9 -26.95 31.63 6.80
C GLU A 9 -26.70 30.34 7.59
N TRP A 10 -26.50 30.47 8.91
CA TRP A 10 -26.18 29.35 9.81
C TRP A 10 -27.34 28.39 10.06
N THR A 11 -28.58 28.86 9.93
CA THR A 11 -29.78 28.02 10.19
C THR A 11 -30.08 27.00 9.08
N ARG A 12 -29.32 27.07 7.97
CA ARG A 12 -29.44 26.17 6.82
C ARG A 12 -28.24 25.22 6.67
N ILE A 13 -27.34 25.19 7.65
CA ILE A 13 -26.12 24.37 7.64
C ILE A 13 -26.28 23.19 8.58
N VAL A 14 -25.83 22.02 8.13
CA VAL A 14 -25.71 20.83 8.97
C VAL A 14 -24.37 20.84 9.67
N PHE A 15 -24.37 20.60 10.98
CA PHE A 15 -23.17 20.52 11.80
C PHE A 15 -22.94 19.09 12.28
N ARG A 16 -21.66 18.78 12.53
CA ARG A 16 -21.21 17.61 13.28
C ARG A 16 -20.85 18.06 14.68
N LEU A 17 -21.34 17.34 15.68
CA LEU A 17 -20.96 17.51 17.07
C LEU A 17 -20.23 16.25 17.53
N SER A 18 -18.99 16.40 17.99
CA SER A 18 -18.10 15.30 18.39
C SER A 18 -17.71 15.41 19.86
N LYS A 19 -17.13 14.32 20.41
CA LYS A 19 -16.74 14.19 21.83
C LYS A 19 -17.91 14.17 22.82
N ILE A 20 -19.09 13.72 22.37
CA ILE A 20 -20.26 13.62 23.24
C ILE A 20 -20.06 12.46 24.22
N PRO A 21 -20.20 12.63 25.54
CA PRO A 21 -20.02 11.52 26.49
C PRO A 21 -20.95 10.33 26.20
N SER A 22 -20.47 9.10 26.41
CA SER A 22 -21.29 7.88 26.27
C SER A 22 -22.51 7.82 27.19
N SER A 23 -22.48 8.56 28.31
CA SER A 23 -23.62 8.72 29.22
C SER A 23 -24.84 9.38 28.54
N VAL A 24 -24.64 10.07 27.42
CA VAL A 24 -25.72 10.67 26.64
C VAL A 24 -26.31 9.63 25.68
N THR A 25 -27.45 9.06 26.08
CA THR A 25 -28.11 7.98 25.31
C THR A 25 -29.18 8.49 24.35
N THR A 26 -29.77 9.65 24.63
CA THR A 26 -30.92 10.18 23.86
C THR A 26 -30.66 11.55 23.24
N GLN A 27 -31.30 11.82 22.10
CA GLN A 27 -31.21 13.12 21.41
C GLN A 27 -31.78 14.27 22.24
N ASN A 28 -32.85 14.04 23.00
CA ASN A 28 -33.47 15.06 23.86
C ASN A 28 -32.54 15.51 25.00
N GLN A 29 -31.81 14.57 25.60
CA GLN A 29 -30.82 14.87 26.63
C GLN A 29 -29.71 15.77 26.06
N LEU A 30 -29.20 15.44 24.88
CA LEU A 30 -28.17 16.22 24.19
C LEU A 30 -28.65 17.62 23.81
N ALA A 31 -29.86 17.74 23.24
CA ALA A 31 -30.44 19.02 22.85
C ALA A 31 -30.65 19.95 24.05
N THR A 32 -31.10 19.40 25.19
CA THR A 32 -31.29 20.16 26.43
C THR A 32 -29.97 20.70 26.99
N ALA A 33 -28.94 19.86 27.00
CA ALA A 33 -27.61 20.23 27.49
C ALA A 33 -26.91 21.25 26.57
N LEU A 34 -27.10 21.14 25.24
CA LEU A 34 -26.61 22.15 24.30
C LEU A 34 -27.34 23.49 24.45
N ALA A 35 -28.66 23.46 24.67
CA ALA A 35 -29.44 24.67 24.87
C ALA A 35 -29.02 25.43 26.14
N SER A 36 -28.75 24.72 27.24
CA SER A 36 -28.26 25.35 28.47
C SER A 36 -26.86 25.94 28.29
N ALA A 37 -25.95 25.25 27.59
CA ALA A 37 -24.60 25.72 27.32
C ALA A 37 -24.55 26.92 26.36
N LEU A 38 -25.42 26.94 25.35
CA LEU A 38 -25.45 28.00 24.34
C LEU A 38 -26.22 29.25 24.77
N GLY A 39 -27.03 29.17 25.85
CA GLY A 39 -27.65 30.28 26.57
C GLY A 39 -28.54 31.23 25.76
N SER A 40 -28.76 30.95 24.47
CA SER A 40 -29.32 31.89 23.49
C SER A 40 -30.43 31.30 22.61
N ILE A 41 -30.69 29.99 22.70
CA ILE A 41 -31.71 29.29 21.91
C ILE A 41 -32.40 28.18 22.74
N PRO A 42 -33.71 27.92 22.55
CA PRO A 42 -34.39 26.83 23.25
C PRO A 42 -34.00 25.47 22.67
N ALA A 43 -34.14 24.40 23.46
CA ALA A 43 -33.82 23.03 23.03
C ALA A 43 -34.64 22.57 21.80
N SER A 44 -35.86 23.09 21.65
CA SER A 44 -36.69 22.88 20.45
C SER A 44 -36.08 23.43 19.17
N SER A 45 -35.16 24.39 19.28
CA SER A 45 -34.49 24.99 18.13
C SER A 45 -33.26 24.19 17.66
N ILE A 46 -32.89 23.10 18.35
CA ILE A 46 -31.77 22.22 18.03
C ILE A 46 -32.31 20.89 17.50
N ALA A 47 -32.28 20.69 16.19
CA ALA A 47 -32.73 19.46 15.56
C ALA A 47 -31.55 18.49 15.41
N ILE A 48 -31.56 17.39 16.17
CA ILE A 48 -30.53 16.33 16.10
C ILE A 48 -31.06 15.17 15.26
N TYR A 49 -30.30 14.76 14.25
CA TYR A 49 -30.72 13.76 13.27
C TYR A 49 -29.98 12.42 13.38
N SER A 50 -28.79 12.42 13.98
CA SER A 50 -28.07 11.19 14.30
C SER A 50 -27.34 11.32 15.63
N LEU A 51 -27.15 10.17 16.29
CA LEU A 51 -26.30 10.02 17.46
C LEU A 51 -25.68 8.62 17.36
N ALA A 52 -24.38 8.54 17.13
CA ALA A 52 -23.66 7.31 16.87
C ALA A 52 -22.40 7.24 17.72
N THR A 53 -22.00 6.03 18.14
CA THR A 53 -20.74 5.82 18.86
C THR A 53 -19.55 6.10 17.93
N THR A 54 -18.53 6.79 18.45
CA THR A 54 -17.30 7.09 17.71
C THR A 54 -16.62 5.80 17.23
N LEU A 55 -15.96 5.85 16.07
CA LEU A 55 -15.12 4.74 15.60
C LEU A 55 -13.73 4.76 16.24
N SER A 56 -13.37 5.86 16.92
CA SER A 56 -12.06 6.01 17.54
C SER A 56 -12.00 5.22 18.85
N LEU A 57 -11.33 4.07 18.81
CA LEU A 57 -11.08 3.20 19.97
C LEU A 57 -10.28 3.90 21.10
N TRP A 58 -9.65 5.03 20.79
CA TRP A 58 -8.79 5.81 21.71
C TRP A 58 -9.52 6.77 22.62
N GLU A 59 -10.80 7.04 22.35
CA GLU A 59 -11.56 7.96 23.17
C GLU A 59 -12.10 7.18 24.37
N ASN A 60 -11.68 7.57 25.58
CA ASN A 60 -12.04 6.86 26.80
C ASN A 60 -12.48 7.85 27.90
N PRO A 61 -13.73 7.76 28.39
CA PRO A 61 -14.78 6.84 27.94
C PRO A 61 -15.13 7.06 26.45
N PRO A 62 -15.61 6.02 25.73
CA PRO A 62 -15.98 6.14 24.32
C PRO A 62 -16.96 7.28 24.14
N THR A 63 -16.68 8.16 23.17
CA THR A 63 -17.57 9.29 22.89
C THR A 63 -18.52 8.97 21.74
N ARG A 64 -19.50 9.84 21.56
CA ARG A 64 -20.49 9.77 20.48
C ARG A 64 -20.34 11.00 19.58
N VAL A 65 -20.84 10.84 18.37
CA VAL A 65 -20.89 11.88 17.34
C VAL A 65 -22.33 12.04 16.88
N ALA A 66 -22.76 13.28 16.70
CA ALA A 66 -24.11 13.62 16.28
C ALA A 66 -24.11 14.54 15.06
N THR A 67 -25.16 14.46 14.24
CA THR A 67 -25.45 15.47 13.21
C THR A 67 -26.65 16.31 13.63
N LEU A 68 -26.54 17.64 13.51
CA LEU A 68 -27.57 18.56 13.97
C LEU A 68 -27.72 19.79 13.07
N ILE A 69 -28.88 20.44 13.17
CA ILE A 69 -29.19 21.73 12.54
C ILE A 69 -29.77 22.65 13.60
N PHE A 70 -29.36 23.92 13.56
CA PHE A 70 -29.96 24.97 14.36
C PHE A 70 -31.07 25.64 13.56
N THR A 71 -32.30 25.62 14.04
CA THR A 71 -33.41 26.39 13.42
C THR A 71 -33.31 27.88 13.73
N ASP A 72 -32.75 28.21 14.89
CA ASP A 72 -32.34 29.56 15.30
C ASP A 72 -30.83 29.58 15.54
N ALA A 73 -30.12 30.53 14.94
CA ALA A 73 -28.66 30.58 15.05
C ALA A 73 -28.23 31.01 16.47
N PRO A 74 -27.43 30.20 17.20
CA PRO A 74 -26.88 30.61 18.49
C PRO A 74 -25.91 31.78 18.31
N GLN A 75 -25.78 32.63 19.35
CA GLN A 75 -24.89 33.81 19.31
C GLN A 75 -23.43 33.45 18.98
N LEU A 76 -22.98 32.27 19.39
CA LEU A 76 -21.66 31.72 19.09
C LEU A 76 -21.33 31.71 17.59
N LEU A 77 -22.33 31.44 16.74
CA LEU A 77 -22.18 31.45 15.28
C LEU A 77 -22.31 32.87 14.71
N GLY A 78 -23.09 33.74 15.36
CA GLY A 78 -23.24 35.14 14.97
C GLY A 78 -21.94 35.95 15.10
N SER A 79 -21.03 35.56 15.99
CA SER A 79 -19.70 36.17 16.17
C SER A 79 -18.57 35.47 15.39
N ALA A 80 -18.88 34.51 14.51
CA ALA A 80 -17.86 33.74 13.80
C ALA A 80 -17.01 34.62 12.86
N THR A 81 -15.69 34.43 12.90
CA THR A 81 -14.77 35.12 11.98
C THR A 81 -14.83 34.54 10.57
N ALA A 82 -14.46 35.32 9.55
CA ALA A 82 -14.49 34.89 8.16
C ALA A 82 -13.60 33.65 7.94
N GLY A 83 -14.23 32.48 7.80
CA GLY A 83 -13.54 31.20 7.57
C GLY A 83 -13.49 30.25 8.78
N GLN A 84 -14.00 30.64 9.95
CA GLN A 84 -14.14 29.76 11.11
C GLN A 84 -15.21 28.68 10.85
N ARG A 85 -14.85 27.42 11.13
CA ARG A 85 -15.66 26.23 10.80
C ARG A 85 -15.71 25.18 11.91
N GLU A 86 -15.04 25.45 13.02
CA GLU A 86 -14.99 24.61 14.20
C GLU A 86 -15.13 25.51 15.44
N TRP A 87 -15.87 25.03 16.43
CA TRP A 87 -16.14 25.70 17.69
C TRP A 87 -16.09 24.68 18.82
N GLN A 88 -15.60 25.11 19.99
CA GLN A 88 -15.63 24.30 21.21
C GLN A 88 -16.76 24.79 22.10
N ILE A 89 -17.56 23.85 22.62
CA ILE A 89 -18.73 24.13 23.46
C ILE A 89 -18.55 23.39 24.78
N SER A 90 -18.46 24.13 25.88
CA SER A 90 -18.43 23.56 27.22
C SER A 90 -19.85 23.27 27.70
N VAL A 91 -20.14 22.02 28.01
CA VAL A 91 -21.46 21.55 28.43
C VAL A 91 -21.36 20.86 29.77
N SER A 92 -22.24 21.20 30.72
CA SER A 92 -22.36 20.49 32.00
C SER A 92 -23.36 19.34 31.87
N LEU A 93 -22.89 18.11 32.05
CA LEU A 93 -23.71 16.89 32.01
C LEU A 93 -23.33 16.05 33.24
N ALA A 94 -24.34 15.60 34.01
CA ALA A 94 -24.13 14.76 35.19
C ALA A 94 -23.06 15.29 36.17
N ASP A 95 -23.13 16.59 36.49
CA ASP A 95 -22.22 17.31 37.39
C ASP A 95 -20.75 17.44 36.94
N GLU A 96 -20.41 17.00 35.71
CA GLU A 96 -19.10 17.21 35.07
C GLU A 96 -19.18 18.17 33.87
N THR A 97 -18.09 18.88 33.59
CA THR A 97 -17.98 19.79 32.44
C THR A 97 -17.23 19.10 31.30
N HIS A 98 -17.89 18.91 30.16
CA HIS A 98 -17.31 18.32 28.96
C HIS A 98 -17.14 19.36 27.85
N VAL A 99 -16.03 19.29 27.12
CA VAL A 99 -15.77 20.16 25.95
C VAL A 99 -16.12 19.40 24.67
N LEU A 100 -17.26 19.75 24.09
CA LEU A 100 -17.72 19.22 22.81
C LEU A 100 -17.12 20.02 21.65
N VAL A 101 -16.95 19.37 20.50
CA VAL A 101 -16.44 20.02 19.27
C VAL A 101 -17.55 20.07 18.23
N LEU A 102 -18.00 21.28 17.88
CA LEU A 102 -18.97 21.54 16.83
C LEU A 102 -18.21 21.94 15.56
N ASP A 103 -18.41 21.25 14.46
CA ASP A 103 -17.82 21.61 13.17
C ASP A 103 -18.82 21.53 12.02
N ASN A 104 -18.53 22.20 10.91
CA ASN A 104 -19.32 22.13 9.69
C ASN A 104 -18.54 21.60 8.48
N HIS A 105 -17.39 20.94 8.67
CA HIS A 105 -16.56 20.48 7.55
C HIS A 105 -16.52 18.95 7.44
N PHE A 106 -16.79 18.22 8.53
CA PHE A 106 -16.88 16.76 8.57
C PHE A 106 -15.60 16.05 8.10
N TRP A 107 -14.42 16.56 8.47
CA TRP A 107 -13.14 15.92 8.12
C TRP A 107 -12.90 14.65 8.95
N GLY A 108 -12.29 13.64 8.34
CA GLY A 108 -12.10 12.30 8.91
C GLY A 108 -13.32 11.40 8.71
N LEU A 109 -13.36 10.27 9.45
CA LEU A 109 -14.49 9.35 9.46
C LEU A 109 -15.57 9.82 10.43
N THR A 110 -16.82 9.84 9.97
CA THR A 110 -17.99 10.23 10.75
C THR A 110 -19.05 9.12 10.68
N PRO A 111 -19.27 8.35 11.75
CA PRO A 111 -20.38 7.40 11.79
C PRO A 111 -21.72 8.15 11.80
N LEU A 112 -22.67 7.70 10.99
CA LEU A 112 -23.95 8.37 10.77
C LEU A 112 -25.11 7.70 11.51
N ASN A 113 -24.94 6.47 11.96
CA ASN A 113 -25.92 5.71 12.74
C ASN A 113 -25.20 4.79 13.73
N ASP A 114 -25.87 4.49 14.84
CA ASP A 114 -25.37 3.55 15.85
C ASP A 114 -25.83 2.13 15.51
N VAL A 115 -24.92 1.17 15.59
CA VAL A 115 -25.19 -0.25 15.35
C VAL A 115 -24.35 -1.07 16.33
N HIS A 116 -25.01 -1.89 17.15
CA HIS A 116 -24.35 -2.82 18.07
C HIS A 116 -23.60 -3.90 17.29
N ASP A 117 -22.44 -4.31 17.78
CA ASP A 117 -21.55 -5.22 17.03
C ASP A 117 -22.18 -6.59 16.75
N ASP A 118 -23.10 -7.04 17.62
CA ASP A 118 -23.85 -8.31 17.44
C ASP A 118 -24.77 -8.30 16.22
N VAL A 119 -25.29 -7.13 15.85
CA VAL A 119 -26.25 -6.96 14.74
C VAL A 119 -25.58 -6.36 13.51
N LEU A 120 -24.30 -5.97 13.60
CA LEU A 120 -23.54 -5.40 12.49
C LEU A 120 -23.43 -6.39 11.33
N SER A 121 -23.98 -6.02 10.18
CA SER A 121 -24.03 -6.87 8.97
C SER A 121 -23.00 -6.44 7.93
N ALA A 122 -22.79 -5.13 7.76
CA ALA A 122 -21.81 -4.56 6.82
C ALA A 122 -21.47 -3.11 7.22
N GLU A 123 -20.35 -2.60 6.70
CA GLU A 123 -19.93 -1.21 6.84
C GLU A 123 -19.88 -0.53 5.47
N CYS A 124 -20.40 0.70 5.38
CA CYS A 124 -20.42 1.49 4.16
C CYS A 124 -19.70 2.82 4.35
N ILE A 125 -18.67 3.08 3.54
CA ILE A 125 -17.91 4.35 3.58
C ILE A 125 -18.22 5.19 2.34
N ALA A 126 -18.70 6.41 2.57
CA ALA A 126 -19.02 7.37 1.51
C ALA A 126 -17.93 8.45 1.36
N ILE A 127 -17.42 8.65 0.14
CA ILE A 127 -16.28 9.52 -0.19
C ILE A 127 -16.71 10.55 -1.23
N THR A 128 -16.54 11.84 -0.92
CA THR A 128 -16.93 12.96 -1.81
C THR A 128 -15.88 13.33 -2.84
N GLY A 129 -16.31 14.07 -3.87
CA GLY A 129 -15.47 14.60 -4.94
C GLY A 129 -14.75 15.93 -4.65
N LEU A 130 -14.07 16.44 -5.69
CA LEU A 130 -13.28 17.68 -5.66
C LEU A 130 -14.18 18.89 -5.37
N ALA A 131 -13.72 19.79 -4.51
CA ALA A 131 -14.47 20.96 -4.03
C ALA A 131 -15.85 20.64 -3.39
N GLY A 132 -16.13 19.36 -3.11
CA GLY A 132 -17.36 18.90 -2.49
C GLY A 132 -17.29 18.99 -0.96
N HIS A 133 -18.37 19.46 -0.34
CA HIS A 133 -18.55 19.35 1.11
C HIS A 133 -18.89 17.91 1.48
N ALA A 134 -18.21 17.31 2.47
CA ALA A 134 -18.37 15.90 2.82
C ALA A 134 -19.84 15.50 3.06
N PHE A 135 -20.56 16.18 3.95
CA PHE A 135 -21.99 15.91 4.17
C PHE A 135 -22.88 16.42 3.01
N GLY A 136 -22.77 17.70 2.66
CA GLY A 136 -23.65 18.37 1.69
C GLY A 136 -23.57 17.85 0.25
N SER A 137 -22.52 17.11 -0.13
CA SER A 137 -22.43 16.51 -1.48
C SER A 137 -23.47 15.42 -1.69
N TRP A 138 -23.90 14.74 -0.62
CA TRP A 138 -24.90 13.66 -0.65
C TRP A 138 -26.32 14.17 -0.36
N GLN A 139 -26.48 15.48 -0.21
CA GLN A 139 -27.73 16.10 0.22
C GLN A 139 -28.49 16.72 -0.97
N PRO A 140 -29.83 16.65 -1.03
CA PRO A 140 -30.60 17.28 -2.09
C PRO A 140 -30.35 18.79 -2.23
N ARG A 141 -30.49 19.28 -3.47
CA ARG A 141 -30.53 20.72 -3.76
C ARG A 141 -31.85 21.30 -3.23
N GLY A 142 -31.83 22.56 -2.80
CA GLY A 142 -33.00 23.24 -2.22
C GLY A 142 -32.81 23.65 -0.75
N GLY A 143 -33.85 24.22 -0.16
CA GLY A 143 -33.83 24.78 1.19
C GLY A 143 -33.98 23.75 2.32
N ASP A 144 -34.60 22.59 2.06
CA ASP A 144 -34.73 21.53 3.07
C ASP A 144 -33.42 20.73 3.18
N LYS A 145 -32.76 20.91 4.33
CA LYS A 145 -31.50 20.25 4.69
C LYS A 145 -31.70 19.19 5.78
N SER A 146 -32.94 18.80 6.06
CA SER A 146 -33.25 17.79 7.07
C SER A 146 -32.94 16.36 6.63
N PHE A 147 -32.82 16.09 5.32
CA PHE A 147 -32.66 14.75 4.77
C PHE A 147 -31.30 14.55 4.09
N MET A 148 -30.68 13.39 4.31
CA MET A 148 -29.53 12.89 3.57
C MET A 148 -29.61 11.36 3.48
N TRP A 149 -29.70 10.83 2.26
CA TRP A 149 -30.12 9.44 2.02
C TRP A 149 -29.17 8.38 2.62
N ILE A 150 -27.87 8.66 2.74
CA ILE A 150 -26.91 7.73 3.35
C ILE A 150 -27.11 7.63 4.87
N ARG A 151 -27.45 8.74 5.54
CA ARG A 151 -27.77 8.73 6.99
C ARG A 151 -29.16 8.16 7.24
N ASP A 152 -30.15 8.58 6.46
CA ASP A 152 -31.55 8.38 6.79
C ASP A 152 -32.17 7.13 6.15
N LEU A 153 -31.75 6.76 4.92
CA LEU A 153 -32.36 5.64 4.19
C LEU A 153 -31.51 4.37 4.29
N VAL A 154 -30.18 4.45 4.10
CA VAL A 154 -29.30 3.27 4.03
C VAL A 154 -29.44 2.35 5.26
N PRO A 155 -29.38 2.84 6.52
CA PRO A 155 -29.55 1.99 7.70
C PRO A 155 -30.93 1.33 7.79
N SER A 156 -31.98 1.98 7.25
CA SER A 156 -33.34 1.45 7.24
C SER A 156 -33.59 0.44 6.10
N ALA A 157 -32.89 0.61 4.98
CA ALA A 157 -33.02 -0.23 3.80
C ALA A 157 -32.14 -1.48 3.86
N ILE A 158 -31.04 -1.43 4.62
CA ILE A 158 -30.10 -2.53 4.81
C ILE A 158 -29.90 -2.74 6.31
N ALA A 159 -30.60 -3.71 6.88
CA ALA A 159 -30.56 -4.00 8.31
C ALA A 159 -29.14 -4.32 8.78
N GLY A 160 -28.72 -3.69 9.88
CA GLY A 160 -27.38 -3.87 10.46
C GLY A 160 -26.25 -3.14 9.71
N MET A 161 -26.57 -2.31 8.71
CA MET A 161 -25.56 -1.52 7.99
C MET A 161 -25.10 -0.32 8.84
N ARG A 162 -23.78 -0.19 9.03
CA ARG A 162 -23.15 1.01 9.60
C ARG A 162 -22.73 1.94 8.47
N ALA A 163 -23.34 3.11 8.39
CA ALA A 163 -23.03 4.13 7.41
C ALA A 163 -22.00 5.11 7.97
N ILE A 164 -20.91 5.34 7.22
CA ILE A 164 -19.76 6.14 7.60
C ILE A 164 -19.48 7.13 6.49
N LEU A 165 -19.32 8.40 6.84
CA LEU A 165 -18.89 9.45 5.92
C LEU A 165 -17.39 9.70 6.06
N TYR A 166 -16.65 9.79 4.96
CA TYR A 166 -15.27 10.22 4.94
C TYR A 166 -15.13 11.60 4.29
N GLY A 167 -14.65 12.58 5.05
CA GLY A 167 -14.35 13.94 4.55
C GLY A 167 -12.87 14.27 4.59
N TYR A 168 -12.42 15.04 3.59
CA TYR A 168 -11.04 15.56 3.47
C TYR A 168 -11.07 16.97 2.88
N ASP A 169 -9.97 17.72 3.00
CA ASP A 169 -9.90 19.08 2.43
C ASP A 169 -9.71 19.03 0.91
N SER A 170 -10.82 19.22 0.18
CA SER A 170 -10.84 19.23 -1.29
C SER A 170 -10.99 20.64 -1.88
N ARG A 171 -10.76 21.70 -1.09
CA ARG A 171 -11.03 23.10 -1.50
C ARG A 171 -10.09 23.58 -2.63
N LEU A 172 -10.68 24.26 -3.62
CA LEU A 172 -9.95 24.92 -4.72
C LEU A 172 -9.65 26.40 -4.45
N LEU A 173 -10.58 27.13 -3.83
CA LEU A 173 -10.46 28.54 -3.50
C LEU A 173 -9.90 28.73 -2.09
N GLY A 174 -8.75 29.42 -1.96
CA GLY A 174 -8.12 29.71 -0.67
C GLY A 174 -7.26 28.59 -0.10
N SER A 175 -7.19 27.42 -0.75
CA SER A 175 -6.33 26.31 -0.32
C SER A 175 -4.85 26.61 -0.57
N ARG A 176 -4.02 26.26 0.43
CA ARG A 176 -2.55 26.25 0.36
C ARG A 176 -1.98 24.83 0.21
N SER A 177 -2.84 23.81 0.14
CA SER A 177 -2.42 22.41 0.08
C SER A 177 -1.77 22.08 -1.27
N PHE A 178 -0.74 21.24 -1.24
CA PHE A 178 -0.06 20.66 -2.40
C PHE A 178 -0.31 19.15 -2.52
N GLN A 179 -1.24 18.60 -1.74
CA GLN A 179 -1.53 17.17 -1.69
C GLN A 179 -1.99 16.63 -3.06
N GLY A 180 -1.37 15.54 -3.50
CA GLY A 180 -1.75 14.78 -4.68
C GLY A 180 -2.81 13.73 -4.38
N ILE A 181 -3.21 13.00 -5.42
CA ILE A 181 -4.22 11.92 -5.32
C ILE A 181 -3.72 10.80 -4.41
N GLU A 182 -2.42 10.46 -4.50
CA GLU A 182 -1.78 9.46 -3.65
C GLU A 182 -1.78 9.84 -2.18
N ASP A 183 -1.54 11.11 -1.86
CA ASP A 183 -1.55 11.60 -0.48
C ASP A 183 -2.95 11.46 0.12
N LEU A 184 -3.99 11.79 -0.66
CA LEU A 184 -5.38 11.62 -0.28
C LEU A 184 -5.76 10.14 -0.09
N ALA A 185 -5.26 9.26 -0.95
CA ALA A 185 -5.46 7.81 -0.84
C ALA A 185 -4.78 7.23 0.40
N MET A 186 -3.56 7.66 0.69
CA MET A 186 -2.86 7.29 1.92
C MET A 186 -3.59 7.79 3.15
N SER A 187 -4.07 9.04 3.14
CA SER A 187 -4.86 9.59 4.25
C SER A 187 -6.12 8.75 4.51
N LEU A 188 -6.83 8.33 3.47
CA LEU A 188 -7.99 7.44 3.58
C LEU A 188 -7.64 6.08 4.21
N ILE A 189 -6.61 5.39 3.69
CA ILE A 189 -6.16 4.10 4.23
C ILE A 189 -5.82 4.22 5.70
N SER A 190 -5.03 5.24 6.03
CA SER A 190 -4.53 5.41 7.37
C SER A 190 -5.65 5.82 8.35
N GLN A 191 -6.66 6.59 7.92
CA GLN A 191 -7.87 6.86 8.69
C GLN A 191 -8.70 5.58 8.94
N MET A 192 -8.83 4.70 7.96
CA MET A 192 -9.48 3.39 8.15
C MET A 192 -8.72 2.52 9.16
N LYS A 193 -7.38 2.47 9.08
CA LYS A 193 -6.53 1.75 10.04
C LYS A 193 -6.70 2.29 11.47
N ALA A 194 -6.69 3.61 11.62
CA ALA A 194 -6.77 4.27 12.93
C ALA A 194 -8.09 4.10 13.67
N ASN A 195 -9.17 3.93 12.91
CA ASN A 195 -10.53 3.76 13.43
C ASN A 195 -10.97 2.28 13.44
N GLY A 196 -10.03 1.33 13.45
CA GLY A 196 -10.33 -0.09 13.65
C GLY A 196 -11.03 -0.79 12.47
N ILE A 197 -11.08 -0.19 11.27
CA ILE A 197 -11.71 -0.82 10.08
C ILE A 197 -10.96 -2.08 9.63
N HIS A 198 -9.79 -2.39 10.17
CA HIS A 198 -9.12 -3.67 9.91
C HIS A 198 -9.51 -4.77 10.92
N GLU A 199 -10.09 -4.40 12.07
CA GLU A 199 -10.35 -5.29 13.21
C GLU A 199 -11.71 -6.01 13.11
N SER A 200 -12.68 -5.44 12.39
CA SER A 200 -13.98 -6.08 12.14
C SER A 200 -13.90 -7.11 11.00
N GLU A 201 -14.70 -8.18 11.07
CA GLU A 201 -14.77 -9.21 10.02
C GLU A 201 -15.85 -8.94 8.96
N LYS A 202 -16.66 -7.89 9.15
CA LYS A 202 -17.87 -7.66 8.34
C LYS A 202 -17.52 -7.15 6.93
N PRO A 203 -18.36 -7.38 5.91
CA PRO A 203 -18.18 -6.81 4.57
C PRO A 203 -18.02 -5.29 4.57
N LEU A 204 -17.13 -4.78 3.71
CA LEU A 204 -16.89 -3.36 3.50
C LEU A 204 -17.32 -2.93 2.09
N VAL A 205 -18.14 -1.89 2.00
CA VAL A 205 -18.67 -1.33 0.74
C VAL A 205 -18.39 0.16 0.64
N PHE A 206 -18.07 0.65 -0.56
CA PHE A 206 -17.81 2.07 -0.79
C PHE A 206 -18.83 2.76 -1.68
N LEU A 207 -19.11 4.02 -1.38
CA LEU A 207 -19.79 4.96 -2.28
C LEU A 207 -18.81 6.09 -2.59
N ALA A 208 -18.42 6.27 -3.85
CA ALA A 208 -17.39 7.23 -4.19
C ALA A 208 -17.83 8.11 -5.36
N HIS A 209 -17.73 9.43 -5.19
CA HIS A 209 -18.15 10.41 -6.19
C HIS A 209 -16.96 11.18 -6.76
N SER A 210 -16.89 11.30 -8.09
CA SER A 210 -15.88 12.09 -8.81
C SER A 210 -14.44 11.80 -8.34
N LEU A 211 -13.66 12.82 -7.91
CA LEU A 211 -12.31 12.64 -7.35
C LEU A 211 -12.25 11.61 -6.23
N GLY A 212 -13.30 11.47 -5.41
CA GLY A 212 -13.37 10.46 -4.36
C GLY A 212 -13.24 9.03 -4.90
N GLY A 213 -13.73 8.77 -6.11
CA GLY A 213 -13.54 7.49 -6.80
C GLY A 213 -12.11 7.28 -7.27
N ILE A 214 -11.44 8.33 -7.74
CA ILE A 214 -10.01 8.27 -8.11
C ILE A 214 -9.13 8.01 -6.88
N VAL A 215 -9.44 8.67 -5.75
CA VAL A 215 -8.80 8.44 -4.45
C VAL A 215 -9.03 6.99 -3.99
N LEU A 216 -10.26 6.49 -4.08
CA LEU A 216 -10.58 5.11 -3.75
C LEU A 216 -9.84 4.11 -4.64
N LYS A 217 -9.77 4.34 -5.96
CA LYS A 217 -9.01 3.49 -6.88
C LYS A 217 -7.52 3.44 -6.51
N SER A 218 -6.92 4.60 -6.24
CA SER A 218 -5.53 4.70 -5.80
C SER A 218 -5.30 3.96 -4.47
N ALA A 219 -6.24 4.10 -3.53
CA ALA A 219 -6.22 3.35 -2.28
C ALA A 219 -6.35 1.83 -2.50
N MET A 220 -7.27 1.39 -3.37
CA MET A 220 -7.45 -0.03 -3.71
C MET A 220 -6.20 -0.63 -4.36
N CYS A 221 -5.53 0.09 -5.27
CA CYS A 221 -4.25 -0.34 -5.85
C CYS A 221 -3.18 -0.53 -4.77
N ARG A 222 -3.09 0.37 -3.80
CA ARG A 222 -2.14 0.25 -2.68
C ARG A 222 -2.49 -0.93 -1.79
N LEU A 223 -3.74 -1.01 -1.33
CA LEU A 223 -4.24 -2.11 -0.50
C LEU A 223 -4.07 -3.49 -1.16
N ALA A 224 -4.24 -3.57 -2.48
CA ALA A 224 -4.02 -4.80 -3.26
C ALA A 224 -2.54 -5.23 -3.29
N ASN A 225 -1.61 -4.27 -3.21
CA ASN A 225 -0.16 -4.46 -3.25
C ASN A 225 0.48 -4.49 -1.85
N ALA A 226 -0.31 -4.32 -0.78
CA ALA A 226 0.14 -4.22 0.61
C ALA A 226 0.45 -5.60 1.23
N GLU A 227 1.49 -6.27 0.73
CA GLU A 227 1.75 -7.67 1.07
C GLU A 227 2.39 -7.90 2.44
N GLU A 228 3.19 -6.96 2.91
CA GLU A 228 3.83 -7.01 4.23
C GLU A 228 2.98 -6.36 5.32
N ASN A 229 1.96 -5.57 4.93
CA ASN A 229 1.08 -4.87 5.86
C ASN A 229 -0.21 -5.67 6.09
N VAL A 230 -0.23 -6.44 7.18
CA VAL A 230 -1.39 -7.28 7.56
C VAL A 230 -2.66 -6.46 7.69
N THR A 231 -2.60 -5.25 8.24
CA THR A 231 -3.79 -4.40 8.45
C THR A 231 -4.39 -3.92 7.13
N GLU A 232 -3.56 -3.51 6.19
CA GLU A 232 -4.02 -3.11 4.85
C GLU A 232 -4.58 -4.31 4.07
N ARG A 233 -3.93 -5.47 4.17
CA ARG A 233 -4.43 -6.72 3.56
C ARG A 233 -5.76 -7.16 4.16
N GLN A 234 -5.97 -6.98 5.47
CA GLN A 234 -7.26 -7.21 6.13
C GLN A 234 -8.34 -6.28 5.56
N ILE A 235 -8.07 -4.97 5.46
CA ILE A 235 -9.00 -4.00 4.86
C ILE A 235 -9.35 -4.42 3.42
N PHE A 236 -8.35 -4.79 2.61
CA PHE A 236 -8.58 -5.23 1.23
C PHE A 236 -9.45 -6.49 1.14
N THR A 237 -9.22 -7.46 2.02
CA THR A 237 -9.96 -8.74 2.03
C THR A 237 -11.44 -8.57 2.39
N ARG A 238 -11.75 -7.54 3.21
CA ARG A 238 -13.11 -7.17 3.60
C ARG A 238 -13.87 -6.44 2.49
N LEU A 239 -13.19 -5.75 1.59
CA LEU A 239 -13.81 -5.00 0.50
C LEU A 239 -14.61 -5.96 -0.39
N LYS A 240 -15.93 -5.78 -0.46
CA LYS A 240 -16.86 -6.60 -1.28
C LYS A 240 -17.48 -5.85 -2.45
N GLY A 241 -17.53 -4.53 -2.39
CA GLY A 241 -17.97 -3.74 -3.54
C GLY A 241 -17.84 -2.24 -3.41
N ALA A 242 -18.07 -1.56 -4.53
CA ALA A 242 -18.05 -0.10 -4.61
C ALA A 242 -19.02 0.40 -5.68
N ILE A 243 -19.69 1.53 -5.42
CA ILE A 243 -20.44 2.28 -6.42
C ILE A 243 -19.69 3.59 -6.71
N MET A 244 -19.30 3.76 -7.97
CA MET A 244 -18.44 4.81 -8.49
C MET A 244 -19.28 5.80 -9.31
N PHE A 245 -19.57 6.98 -8.77
CA PHE A 245 -20.42 7.99 -9.40
C PHE A 245 -19.59 9.05 -10.15
N GLY A 246 -19.72 9.12 -11.48
CA GLY A 246 -19.11 10.17 -12.31
C GLY A 246 -17.58 10.26 -12.16
N VAL A 247 -16.90 9.12 -12.01
CA VAL A 247 -15.46 9.09 -11.71
C VAL A 247 -14.65 9.35 -12.98
N PRO A 248 -13.81 10.40 -13.05
CA PRO A 248 -13.12 10.78 -14.29
C PRO A 248 -11.91 9.87 -14.57
N ASN A 249 -12.13 8.61 -14.93
CA ASN A 249 -11.05 7.61 -15.10
C ASN A 249 -10.12 7.95 -16.27
N LEU A 250 -10.61 8.65 -17.29
CA LEU A 250 -9.86 9.06 -18.48
C LEU A 250 -9.68 10.58 -18.57
N GLY A 251 -10.02 11.29 -17.49
CA GLY A 251 -9.97 12.75 -17.39
C GLY A 251 -11.36 13.41 -17.43
N MET A 252 -11.39 14.73 -17.21
CA MET A 252 -12.60 15.54 -17.22
C MET A 252 -12.37 16.93 -17.84
N GLU A 253 -13.45 17.60 -18.25
CA GLU A 253 -13.39 19.01 -18.65
C GLU A 253 -13.01 19.86 -17.43
N GLN A 254 -11.99 20.70 -17.57
CA GLN A 254 -11.33 21.36 -16.44
C GLN A 254 -10.97 22.83 -16.71
N ASN A 255 -11.24 23.36 -17.91
CA ASN A 255 -10.82 24.72 -18.25
C ASN A 255 -11.42 25.73 -17.26
N HIS A 256 -12.66 25.48 -16.83
CA HIS A 256 -13.32 26.27 -15.79
C HIS A 256 -12.67 26.13 -14.40
N LEU A 257 -12.17 24.95 -14.01
CA LEU A 257 -11.46 24.74 -12.74
C LEU A 257 -10.09 25.43 -12.71
N LEU A 258 -9.36 25.42 -13.84
CA LEU A 258 -8.08 26.13 -13.96
C LEU A 258 -8.26 27.65 -13.82
N THR A 259 -9.38 28.22 -14.30
CA THR A 259 -9.67 29.65 -14.11
C THR A 259 -9.89 30.03 -12.64
N LEU A 260 -10.41 29.12 -11.82
CA LEU A 260 -10.63 29.36 -10.38
C LEU A 260 -9.35 29.32 -9.55
N VAL A 261 -8.38 28.49 -9.96
CA VAL A 261 -7.16 28.20 -9.18
C VAL A 261 -5.97 29.09 -9.57
N GLY A 262 -5.88 29.54 -10.83
CA GLY A 262 -4.77 30.37 -11.30
C GLY A 262 -3.41 29.66 -11.20
N ASN A 263 -2.39 30.32 -10.63
CA ASN A 263 -1.03 29.77 -10.44
C ASN A 263 -0.80 29.10 -9.06
N ARG A 264 -1.85 28.65 -8.37
CA ARG A 264 -1.73 28.06 -7.02
C ARG A 264 -1.26 26.59 -7.05
N PRO A 265 -0.69 26.06 -5.95
CA PRO A 265 -0.16 24.69 -5.89
C PRO A 265 -1.19 23.58 -6.23
N VAL A 266 -2.46 23.77 -5.89
CA VAL A 266 -3.58 22.84 -6.20
C VAL A 266 -3.77 22.60 -7.70
N LYS A 267 -3.16 23.43 -8.56
CA LYS A 267 -3.21 23.27 -10.02
C LYS A 267 -2.66 21.92 -10.49
N HIS A 268 -1.70 21.32 -9.78
CA HIS A 268 -1.18 19.99 -10.11
C HIS A 268 -2.27 18.91 -10.04
N LEU A 269 -3.08 18.90 -8.97
CA LEU A 269 -4.19 17.97 -8.80
C LEU A 269 -5.21 18.08 -9.93
N ILE A 270 -5.50 19.31 -10.39
CA ILE A 270 -6.41 19.53 -11.52
C ILE A 270 -5.77 19.03 -12.82
N HIS A 271 -4.48 19.29 -13.05
CA HIS A 271 -3.78 18.79 -14.24
C HIS A 271 -3.79 17.26 -14.33
N ASP A 272 -3.65 16.55 -13.21
CA ASP A 272 -3.75 15.10 -13.19
C ASP A 272 -5.13 14.60 -13.67
N LEU A 273 -6.20 15.36 -13.41
CA LEU A 273 -7.58 15.08 -13.82
C LEU A 273 -7.89 15.47 -15.28
N SER A 274 -6.91 15.95 -16.05
CA SER A 274 -7.15 16.46 -17.41
C SER A 274 -7.49 15.40 -18.45
N ILE A 275 -8.25 15.78 -19.48
CA ILE A 275 -8.43 14.92 -20.67
C ILE A 275 -7.08 14.73 -21.42
N LEU A 276 -6.18 15.71 -21.33
CA LEU A 276 -4.85 15.66 -21.98
C LEU A 276 -3.85 14.72 -21.26
N SER A 277 -4.11 14.35 -20.00
CA SER A 277 -3.36 13.29 -19.30
C SER A 277 -3.83 11.88 -19.70
N GLY A 278 -4.93 11.74 -20.46
CA GLY A 278 -5.50 10.46 -20.91
C GLY A 278 -4.66 9.68 -21.93
N LYS A 279 -3.58 10.26 -22.47
CA LYS A 279 -2.57 9.53 -23.25
C LYS A 279 -1.20 9.74 -22.62
N CYS A 280 -0.77 8.80 -21.76
CA CYS A 280 0.51 8.76 -21.04
C CYS A 280 0.62 9.52 -19.69
N GLY A 281 -0.47 10.00 -19.10
CA GLY A 281 -0.50 10.70 -17.81
C GLY A 281 -0.82 9.83 -16.58
N TYR A 282 -1.11 10.46 -15.44
CA TYR A 282 -1.35 9.77 -14.16
C TYR A 282 -2.55 8.82 -14.20
N LEU A 283 -3.70 9.29 -14.69
CA LEU A 283 -4.95 8.50 -14.73
C LEU A 283 -4.84 7.24 -15.58
N ASP A 284 -4.11 7.30 -16.70
CA ASP A 284 -3.83 6.14 -17.56
C ASP A 284 -2.97 5.09 -16.82
N ARG A 285 -1.96 5.52 -16.04
CA ARG A 285 -1.20 4.61 -15.16
C ARG A 285 -2.08 4.01 -14.08
N LEU A 286 -2.92 4.82 -13.44
CA LEU A 286 -3.84 4.37 -12.40
C LEU A 286 -4.88 3.39 -12.95
N GLU A 287 -5.44 3.62 -14.14
CA GLU A 287 -6.39 2.68 -14.78
C GLU A 287 -5.72 1.35 -15.12
N ARG A 288 -4.47 1.35 -15.59
CA ARG A 288 -3.72 0.11 -15.83
C ARG A 288 -3.47 -0.66 -14.53
N SER A 289 -3.00 0.02 -13.48
CA SER A 289 -2.78 -0.60 -12.17
C SER A 289 -4.08 -1.11 -11.56
N PHE A 290 -5.18 -0.36 -11.70
CA PHE A 290 -6.50 -0.74 -11.19
C PHE A 290 -7.09 -1.92 -11.96
N SER A 291 -6.98 -1.92 -13.29
CA SER A 291 -7.42 -3.04 -14.14
C SER A 291 -6.59 -4.31 -13.93
N GLY A 292 -5.37 -4.17 -13.42
CA GLY A 292 -4.51 -5.29 -13.02
C GLY A 292 -4.95 -5.98 -11.72
N ILE A 293 -5.88 -5.40 -10.95
CA ILE A 293 -6.40 -6.02 -9.73
C ILE A 293 -7.42 -7.12 -10.09
N ALA A 294 -7.25 -8.31 -9.52
CA ALA A 294 -8.23 -9.39 -9.67
C ALA A 294 -9.50 -9.10 -8.83
N PHE A 295 -10.61 -8.74 -9.49
CA PHE A 295 -11.91 -8.39 -8.87
C PHE A 295 -12.83 -9.59 -8.58
N ASP A 296 -12.30 -10.79 -8.46
CA ASP A 296 -13.10 -12.03 -8.42
C ASP A 296 -14.10 -12.14 -7.26
N ARG A 297 -13.97 -11.26 -6.26
CA ARG A 297 -14.86 -11.17 -5.09
C ARG A 297 -15.32 -9.75 -4.79
N ILE A 298 -15.05 -8.80 -5.68
CA ILE A 298 -15.33 -7.38 -5.51
C ILE A 298 -16.24 -6.92 -6.65
N ARG A 299 -17.46 -6.50 -6.33
CA ARG A 299 -18.42 -5.97 -7.32
C ARG A 299 -18.28 -4.45 -7.41
N ILE A 300 -17.89 -3.92 -8.57
CA ILE A 300 -17.78 -2.48 -8.81
C ILE A 300 -18.83 -2.05 -9.83
N ILE A 301 -19.64 -1.05 -9.46
CA ILE A 301 -20.65 -0.46 -10.33
C ILE A 301 -20.21 0.95 -10.72
N TRP A 302 -20.21 1.25 -12.02
CA TRP A 302 -19.83 2.52 -12.60
C TRP A 302 -21.07 3.30 -13.01
N ALA A 303 -21.40 4.33 -12.25
CA ALA A 303 -22.52 5.21 -12.52
C ALA A 303 -22.06 6.45 -13.32
N TYR A 304 -22.72 6.76 -14.44
CA TYR A 304 -22.42 7.93 -15.26
C TYR A 304 -23.60 8.89 -15.38
N GLU A 305 -23.29 10.17 -15.60
CA GLU A 305 -24.26 11.26 -15.77
C GLU A 305 -24.91 11.22 -17.15
N THR A 306 -26.19 11.61 -17.24
CA THR A 306 -26.92 11.67 -18.53
C THR A 306 -27.46 13.06 -18.86
N GLN A 307 -27.07 14.09 -18.10
CA GLN A 307 -27.44 15.49 -18.32
C GLN A 307 -26.20 16.39 -18.24
N GLU A 308 -26.21 17.51 -18.97
CA GLU A 308 -25.12 18.48 -18.93
C GLU A 308 -25.11 19.28 -17.63
N SER A 309 -23.91 19.63 -17.14
CA SER A 309 -23.72 20.45 -15.94
C SER A 309 -23.41 21.91 -16.29
N PRO A 310 -23.86 22.89 -15.49
CA PRO A 310 -23.45 24.28 -15.65
C PRO A 310 -21.98 24.47 -15.27
N THR A 311 -21.20 25.12 -16.14
CA THR A 311 -19.80 25.48 -15.86
C THR A 311 -19.69 26.77 -15.05
N VAL A 312 -18.49 27.08 -14.56
CA VAL A 312 -18.24 28.29 -13.78
C VAL A 312 -17.99 29.47 -14.71
N ASN A 313 -18.70 30.58 -14.47
CA ASN A 313 -18.48 31.82 -15.20
C ASN A 313 -17.20 32.51 -14.69
N ALA A 314 -16.23 32.74 -15.59
CA ALA A 314 -14.92 33.31 -15.25
C ALA A 314 -14.97 34.72 -14.63
N ARG A 315 -16.05 35.48 -14.83
CA ARG A 315 -16.22 36.84 -14.28
C ARG A 315 -16.89 36.84 -12.90
N THR A 316 -17.95 36.06 -12.72
CA THR A 316 -18.72 36.03 -11.46
C THR A 316 -18.24 34.97 -10.48
N LYS A 317 -17.47 33.97 -10.95
CA LYS A 317 -17.07 32.77 -10.19
C LYS A 317 -18.26 31.93 -9.68
N GLU A 318 -19.44 32.13 -10.26
CA GLU A 318 -20.66 31.38 -9.98
C GLU A 318 -20.91 30.31 -11.06
N LEU A 319 -21.68 29.27 -10.74
CA LEU A 319 -22.09 28.18 -11.65
C LEU A 319 -23.18 28.63 -12.63
N THR A 320 -22.91 29.68 -13.39
CA THR A 320 -23.81 30.30 -14.40
C THR A 320 -23.18 30.32 -15.80
N GLY A 321 -22.10 29.57 -16.01
CA GLY A 321 -21.44 29.40 -17.30
C GLY A 321 -22.20 28.45 -18.25
N PRO A 322 -21.71 28.26 -19.48
CA PRO A 322 -22.32 27.37 -20.46
C PRO A 322 -22.43 25.93 -19.94
N LEU A 323 -23.46 25.21 -20.39
CA LEU A 323 -23.64 23.79 -20.07
C LEU A 323 -22.55 22.95 -20.78
N ALA A 324 -22.01 21.96 -20.07
CA ALA A 324 -21.06 21.00 -20.62
C ALA A 324 -21.19 19.65 -19.91
N ILE A 325 -20.87 18.56 -20.62
CA ILE A 325 -20.64 17.25 -20.01
C ILE A 325 -19.27 17.33 -19.32
N LEU A 326 -19.25 17.21 -17.99
CA LEU A 326 -18.02 17.38 -17.22
C LEU A 326 -17.20 16.10 -17.26
N VAL A 327 -17.86 14.95 -17.16
CA VAL A 327 -17.26 13.63 -17.28
C VAL A 327 -18.04 12.83 -18.30
N ASP A 328 -17.43 12.58 -19.46
CA ASP A 328 -18.09 11.80 -20.50
C ASP A 328 -18.33 10.34 -20.03
N PRO A 329 -19.34 9.63 -20.56
CA PRO A 329 -19.63 8.26 -20.16
C PRO A 329 -18.45 7.28 -20.30
N GLY A 330 -17.58 7.50 -21.29
CA GLY A 330 -16.36 6.72 -21.47
C GLY A 330 -15.40 6.93 -20.29
N SER A 331 -15.11 8.19 -19.93
CA SER A 331 -14.31 8.50 -18.75
C SER A 331 -14.96 8.03 -17.44
N ALA A 332 -16.27 8.26 -17.25
CA ALA A 332 -17.02 7.87 -16.06
C ALA A 332 -16.95 6.35 -15.77
N THR A 333 -16.83 5.54 -16.83
CA THR A 333 -16.84 4.08 -16.76
C THR A 333 -15.49 3.44 -17.10
N GLY A 334 -14.48 4.21 -17.51
CA GLY A 334 -13.21 3.70 -18.04
C GLY A 334 -13.41 2.87 -19.31
N ASN A 335 -14.22 3.37 -20.25
CA ASN A 335 -14.66 2.75 -21.51
C ASN A 335 -15.48 1.45 -21.38
N ARG A 336 -15.95 1.12 -20.17
CA ARG A 336 -16.80 -0.07 -19.95
C ARG A 336 -18.19 0.08 -20.54
N VAL A 337 -18.67 1.31 -20.75
CA VAL A 337 -19.94 1.58 -21.44
C VAL A 337 -19.94 1.12 -22.91
N GLU A 338 -18.77 1.00 -23.54
CA GLU A 338 -18.62 0.55 -24.93
C GLU A 338 -18.43 -0.97 -25.04
N ASP A 339 -18.19 -1.65 -23.91
CA ASP A 339 -17.97 -3.10 -23.85
C ASP A 339 -19.26 -3.84 -23.46
N GLN A 340 -19.82 -4.59 -24.42
CA GLN A 340 -21.03 -5.40 -24.21
C GLN A 340 -20.89 -6.44 -23.08
N ARG A 341 -19.67 -6.84 -22.72
CA ARG A 341 -19.45 -7.78 -21.60
C ARG A 341 -19.52 -7.11 -20.22
N SER A 342 -19.41 -5.79 -20.19
CA SER A 342 -19.36 -4.97 -18.97
C SER A 342 -20.67 -4.23 -18.68
N GLU A 343 -21.73 -4.48 -19.46
CA GLU A 343 -23.04 -3.82 -19.34
C GLU A 343 -23.65 -3.96 -17.92
N ALA A 344 -23.49 -5.13 -17.29
CA ALA A 344 -23.97 -5.40 -15.93
C ALA A 344 -23.19 -4.64 -14.82
N MET A 345 -22.09 -3.97 -15.17
CA MET A 345 -21.26 -3.18 -14.24
C MET A 345 -21.45 -1.68 -14.41
N VAL A 346 -22.34 -1.24 -15.31
CA VAL A 346 -22.55 0.16 -15.66
C VAL A 346 -23.98 0.59 -15.33
N MET A 347 -24.15 1.79 -14.79
CA MET A 347 -25.45 2.36 -14.42
C MET A 347 -25.59 3.77 -14.99
N ALA A 348 -26.63 4.01 -15.79
CA ALA A 348 -26.99 5.35 -16.22
C ALA A 348 -27.85 6.02 -15.14
N ILE A 349 -27.50 7.23 -14.70
CA ILE A 349 -28.29 7.99 -13.72
C ILE A 349 -28.75 9.30 -14.34
N ALA A 350 -30.07 9.49 -14.36
CA ALA A 350 -30.71 10.71 -14.85
C ALA A 350 -30.35 11.91 -13.95
N GLY A 351 -29.30 12.64 -14.29
CA GLY A 351 -28.83 13.81 -13.55
C GLY A 351 -27.51 14.36 -14.12
N ASP A 352 -27.17 15.56 -13.67
CA ASP A 352 -25.88 16.22 -13.93
C ASP A 352 -24.80 15.72 -12.93
N HIS A 353 -23.52 15.97 -13.19
CA HIS A 353 -22.36 15.51 -12.42
C HIS A 353 -22.45 15.88 -10.94
N SER A 354 -23.11 17.01 -10.66
CA SER A 354 -23.24 17.57 -9.32
C SER A 354 -24.49 17.12 -8.56
N THR A 355 -25.43 16.47 -9.25
CA THR A 355 -26.73 15.98 -8.74
C THR A 355 -26.87 14.46 -8.82
N ILE A 356 -25.95 13.76 -9.49
CA ILE A 356 -25.90 12.30 -9.62
C ILE A 356 -25.86 11.55 -8.28
N VAL A 357 -25.49 12.23 -7.18
CA VAL A 357 -25.48 11.67 -5.82
C VAL A 357 -26.45 12.36 -4.85
N LYS A 358 -27.28 13.28 -5.34
CA LYS A 358 -28.19 14.12 -4.55
C LYS A 358 -29.62 13.71 -4.78
N TYR A 359 -30.12 12.84 -3.90
CA TYR A 359 -31.46 12.27 -3.97
C TYR A 359 -32.41 12.93 -2.97
N THR A 360 -33.66 13.14 -3.38
CA THR A 360 -34.75 13.50 -2.48
C THR A 360 -35.39 12.24 -1.87
N ARG A 361 -36.24 12.40 -0.84
CA ARG A 361 -36.89 11.25 -0.15
C ARG A 361 -37.68 10.34 -1.07
N SER A 362 -38.26 10.89 -2.13
CA SER A 362 -39.13 10.19 -3.09
C SER A 362 -38.48 10.05 -4.48
N ASP A 363 -37.15 10.11 -4.56
CA ASP A 363 -36.42 10.03 -5.82
C ASP A 363 -36.39 8.60 -6.35
N SER A 364 -36.97 8.39 -7.55
CA SER A 364 -37.02 7.07 -8.18
C SER A 364 -35.64 6.52 -8.54
N ARG A 365 -34.62 7.38 -8.68
CA ARG A 365 -33.24 7.00 -9.01
C ARG A 365 -32.54 6.27 -7.86
N LEU A 366 -33.03 6.41 -6.63
CA LEU A 366 -32.40 5.87 -5.43
C LEU A 366 -32.60 4.35 -5.28
N GLY A 367 -33.72 3.81 -5.76
CA GLY A 367 -34.05 2.38 -5.67
C GLY A 367 -32.97 1.47 -6.28
N PRO A 368 -32.56 1.68 -7.54
CA PRO A 368 -31.48 0.91 -8.17
C PRO A 368 -30.15 0.98 -7.41
N VAL A 369 -29.79 2.16 -6.87
CA VAL A 369 -28.56 2.33 -6.09
C VAL A 369 -28.57 1.47 -4.83
N ILE A 370 -29.68 1.46 -4.08
CA ILE A 370 -29.82 0.65 -2.87
C ILE A 370 -29.77 -0.85 -3.19
N GLU A 371 -30.35 -1.27 -4.32
CA GLU A 371 -30.32 -2.67 -4.73
C GLU A 371 -28.91 -3.15 -5.11
N GLU A 372 -28.14 -2.30 -5.79
CA GLU A 372 -26.71 -2.58 -6.03
C GLU A 372 -25.92 -2.63 -4.73
N MET A 373 -26.19 -1.75 -3.76
CA MET A 373 -25.55 -1.80 -2.44
C MET A 373 -25.82 -3.13 -1.72
N ARG A 374 -27.05 -3.63 -1.74
CA ARG A 374 -27.39 -4.94 -1.16
C ARG A 374 -26.67 -6.08 -1.87
N THR A 375 -26.58 -6.00 -3.19
CA THR A 375 -25.91 -7.00 -3.99
C THR A 375 -24.40 -7.02 -3.70
N CYS A 376 -23.76 -5.86 -3.53
CA CYS A 376 -22.38 -5.75 -3.05
C CYS A 376 -22.19 -6.36 -1.64
N CYS A 377 -23.22 -6.35 -0.80
CA CYS A 377 -23.20 -6.97 0.54
C CYS A 377 -23.48 -8.48 0.52
N GLY A 378 -23.83 -9.08 -0.63
CA GLY A 378 -24.20 -10.50 -0.74
C GLY A 378 -25.57 -10.83 -0.13
N LEU A 379 -26.45 -9.84 0.03
CA LEU A 379 -27.81 -10.01 0.54
C LEU A 379 -28.77 -10.36 -0.63
N GLN A 380 -29.64 -11.37 -0.46
CA GLN A 380 -30.60 -11.76 -1.51
C GLN A 380 -31.59 -10.63 -1.84
N THR A 381 -31.86 -10.43 -3.13
CA THR A 381 -32.76 -9.41 -3.68
C THR A 381 -34.22 -9.71 -3.32
N LYS A 382 -34.76 -8.98 -2.33
CA LYS A 382 -36.21 -8.83 -2.15
C LYS A 382 -36.58 -7.41 -2.55
N VAL A 383 -37.46 -7.27 -3.54
CA VAL A 383 -37.99 -6.01 -4.06
C VAL A 383 -38.43 -5.13 -2.89
N TYR A 384 -37.74 -4.00 -2.68
CA TYR A 384 -38.06 -3.05 -1.62
C TYR A 384 -39.06 -2.04 -2.15
N ASP A 385 -40.28 -2.09 -1.63
CA ASP A 385 -41.32 -1.11 -1.91
C ASP A 385 -41.07 0.13 -1.03
N VAL A 386 -40.65 1.23 -1.66
CA VAL A 386 -40.31 2.52 -1.01
C VAL A 386 -41.52 3.12 -0.26
N GLN A 387 -42.73 2.60 -0.45
CA GLN A 387 -43.96 3.15 0.14
C GLN A 387 -44.45 2.45 1.43
N LYS A 388 -43.81 1.37 1.91
CA LYS A 388 -44.23 0.71 3.16
C LYS A 388 -43.27 1.00 4.32
N ARG A 389 -43.74 1.78 5.30
CA ARG A 389 -43.15 1.84 6.64
C ARG A 389 -43.25 0.47 7.33
N PRO A 390 -42.16 -0.15 7.78
CA PRO A 390 -42.21 -1.13 8.86
C PRO A 390 -42.12 -0.37 10.18
N ALA A 391 -43.08 -0.62 11.07
CA ALA A 391 -42.95 -0.25 12.48
C ALA A 391 -41.74 -0.98 13.09
N ALA A 392 -41.03 -0.29 14.01
CA ALA A 392 -39.93 -0.86 14.76
C ALA A 392 -40.34 -2.18 15.44
N PRO A 393 -39.56 -3.26 15.34
CA PRO A 393 -39.75 -4.41 16.21
C PRO A 393 -38.85 -4.24 17.44
N PHE A 394 -39.46 -3.76 18.53
CA PHE A 394 -39.06 -4.21 19.86
C PHE A 394 -39.62 -5.63 20.04
N GLY A 395 -38.77 -6.57 20.43
CA GLY A 395 -39.13 -7.91 20.83
C GLY A 395 -38.08 -8.43 21.81
N ASP A 396 -38.52 -8.79 23.01
CA ASP A 396 -37.70 -9.19 24.16
C ASP A 396 -36.79 -10.41 23.87
N PRO A 397 -35.61 -10.50 24.51
CA PRO A 397 -34.76 -11.67 24.40
C PRO A 397 -35.26 -12.82 25.28
N VAL A 398 -35.53 -13.96 24.64
CA VAL A 398 -35.74 -15.26 25.28
C VAL A 398 -34.40 -15.77 25.81
N LEU A 399 -34.28 -15.88 27.13
CA LEU A 399 -33.20 -16.61 27.80
C LEU A 399 -33.32 -18.11 27.51
N LYS A 400 -32.23 -18.73 27.06
CA LYS A 400 -32.02 -20.18 27.17
C LYS A 400 -30.82 -20.42 28.07
N ASP A 401 -31.12 -20.99 29.23
CA ASP A 401 -30.17 -21.63 30.14
C ASP A 401 -29.55 -22.84 29.44
N ASP A 402 -28.22 -22.89 29.38
CA ASP A 402 -27.49 -24.15 29.31
C ASP A 402 -26.57 -24.23 30.54
N LYS A 403 -27.11 -24.84 31.59
CA LYS A 403 -26.35 -25.40 32.69
C LYS A 403 -25.82 -26.76 32.22
N ASN A 404 -24.51 -26.89 32.08
CA ASN A 404 -23.72 -28.07 32.51
C ASN A 404 -22.32 -28.01 31.90
N GLN A 405 -21.32 -27.71 32.73
CA GLN A 405 -20.28 -28.68 33.10
C GLN A 405 -19.31 -28.00 34.07
N VAL A 406 -19.40 -28.42 35.33
CA VAL A 406 -18.33 -28.25 36.32
C VAL A 406 -17.87 -29.65 36.66
N GLN A 407 -16.56 -29.87 36.55
CA GLN A 407 -15.66 -30.62 37.44
C GLN A 407 -14.57 -31.31 36.62
N ASP A 408 -13.34 -30.80 36.70
CA ASP A 408 -12.32 -31.54 37.44
C ASP A 408 -11.23 -30.61 37.98
N ALA A 409 -10.66 -31.00 39.12
CA ALA A 409 -9.96 -30.12 40.05
C ALA A 409 -8.42 -30.25 40.03
N THR A 410 -7.77 -29.34 40.76
CA THR A 410 -6.48 -29.50 41.47
C THR A 410 -5.15 -29.36 40.72
N LYS A 411 -4.74 -28.10 40.53
CA LYS A 411 -3.47 -27.48 40.99
C LYS A 411 -3.74 -25.97 41.07
N PRO A 412 -3.21 -25.20 42.04
CA PRO A 412 -3.28 -23.74 41.95
C PRO A 412 -2.43 -23.34 40.74
N ARG A 413 -3.08 -23.13 39.58
CA ARG A 413 -2.41 -22.54 38.42
C ARG A 413 -1.92 -21.16 38.85
N ASN A 414 -0.63 -20.91 38.72
CA ASN A 414 -0.08 -19.58 38.88
C ASN A 414 -0.53 -18.77 37.65
N TRP A 415 -1.77 -18.29 37.68
CA TRP A 415 -2.42 -17.58 36.59
C TRP A 415 -1.59 -16.40 36.05
N MET A 416 -0.67 -15.86 36.87
CA MET A 416 0.25 -14.81 36.50
C MET A 416 1.33 -15.30 35.53
N GLU A 417 1.90 -16.48 35.78
CA GLU A 417 2.84 -17.11 34.86
C GLU A 417 2.12 -17.45 33.55
N ASP A 418 0.90 -18.00 33.63
CA ASP A 418 0.07 -18.27 32.45
C ASP A 418 -0.24 -16.96 31.66
N LEU A 419 -0.46 -15.84 32.36
CA LEU A 419 -0.73 -14.54 31.74
C LEU A 419 0.52 -13.98 31.04
N ILE A 420 1.67 -14.01 31.69
CA ILE A 420 2.94 -13.55 31.13
C ILE A 420 3.33 -14.43 29.93
N GLU A 421 3.20 -15.76 30.05
CA GLU A 421 3.45 -16.71 28.98
C GLU A 421 2.52 -16.47 27.79
N SER A 422 1.24 -16.14 28.03
CA SER A 422 0.29 -15.84 26.94
C SER A 422 0.59 -14.55 26.17
N LEU A 423 1.35 -13.63 26.78
CA LEU A 423 1.83 -12.41 26.13
C LEU A 423 3.16 -12.64 25.40
N ASP A 424 3.81 -13.78 25.61
CA ASP A 424 5.12 -14.05 25.04
C ASP A 424 5.07 -14.15 23.52
N CYS A 425 5.97 -13.41 22.89
CA CYS A 425 6.16 -13.39 21.46
C CYS A 425 7.64 -13.12 21.19
N PRO A 426 8.46 -14.18 21.07
CA PRO A 426 9.91 -14.05 20.94
C PRO A 426 10.35 -13.17 19.76
N GLU A 427 9.52 -13.09 18.73
CA GLU A 427 9.74 -12.24 17.56
C GLU A 427 9.89 -10.76 17.93
N LEU A 428 9.19 -10.26 18.95
CA LEU A 428 9.20 -8.85 19.35
C LEU A 428 10.57 -8.40 19.92
N GLU A 429 11.38 -9.33 20.41
CA GLU A 429 12.73 -9.05 20.94
C GLU A 429 13.83 -9.12 19.87
N LEU A 430 13.57 -9.75 18.72
CA LEU A 430 14.59 -9.99 17.67
C LEU A 430 15.25 -8.69 17.20
N ARG A 431 14.46 -7.62 17.02
CA ARG A 431 14.99 -6.33 16.57
C ARG A 431 16.03 -5.76 17.54
N GLY A 432 15.78 -5.85 18.85
CA GLY A 432 16.72 -5.39 19.87
C GLY A 432 18.07 -6.12 19.81
N HIS A 433 18.06 -7.41 19.44
CA HIS A 433 19.26 -8.21 19.26
C HIS A 433 20.04 -7.81 17.99
N GLN A 434 19.33 -7.55 16.89
CA GLN A 434 19.91 -7.16 15.59
C GLN A 434 20.56 -5.76 15.58
N ILE A 435 20.14 -4.84 16.45
CA ILE A 435 20.74 -3.51 16.53
C ILE A 435 22.21 -3.62 16.95
N ILE A 436 23.11 -3.06 16.16
CA ILE A 436 24.56 -3.09 16.41
C ILE A 436 24.87 -2.36 17.74
N ASN A 437 25.75 -2.94 18.54
CA ASN A 437 26.24 -2.30 19.77
C ASN A 437 27.09 -1.06 19.44
N ARG A 438 27.08 -0.08 20.34
CA ARG A 438 27.92 1.12 20.20
C ARG A 438 29.40 0.77 20.02
N PHE A 439 30.12 1.62 19.30
CA PHE A 439 31.55 1.48 19.11
C PHE A 439 32.31 2.12 20.29
N LYS A 440 33.08 1.34 21.06
CA LYS A 440 33.89 1.86 22.20
C LYS A 440 33.08 2.82 23.11
N HIS A 441 33.52 4.06 23.24
CA HIS A 441 32.93 5.12 24.08
C HIS A 441 31.96 6.05 23.33
N THR A 442 31.56 5.70 22.11
CA THR A 442 30.57 6.49 21.38
C THR A 442 29.24 6.56 22.14
N CYS A 443 28.48 7.63 21.93
CA CYS A 443 27.24 7.93 22.65
C CYS A 443 27.38 8.20 24.16
N GLU A 444 28.57 8.14 24.79
CA GLU A 444 28.71 8.40 26.25
C GLU A 444 28.34 9.81 26.67
N TRP A 445 28.54 10.77 25.77
CA TRP A 445 28.23 12.18 25.93
C TRP A 445 26.75 12.44 26.28
N ILE A 446 25.84 11.50 26.05
CA ILE A 446 24.42 11.64 26.40
C ILE A 446 24.22 11.87 27.91
N PHE A 447 25.08 11.31 28.75
CA PHE A 447 25.03 11.49 30.21
C PHE A 447 25.69 12.79 30.68
N GLU A 448 26.35 13.51 29.78
CA GLU A 448 26.84 14.88 30.01
C GLU A 448 25.83 15.93 29.50
N TYR A 449 24.88 15.50 28.66
CA TYR A 449 23.85 16.35 28.09
C TYR A 449 22.77 16.69 29.13
N GLN A 450 22.85 17.90 29.68
CA GLN A 450 22.02 18.36 30.79
C GLN A 450 20.51 18.18 30.59
N PRO A 451 19.90 18.45 29.41
CA PRO A 451 18.47 18.22 29.22
C PRO A 451 18.05 16.74 29.36
N PHE A 452 18.92 15.80 28.96
CA PHE A 452 18.65 14.37 29.12
C PHE A 452 18.74 13.95 30.58
N VAL A 453 19.81 14.36 31.28
CA VAL A 453 19.98 14.06 32.72
C VAL A 453 18.84 14.69 33.54
N SER A 454 18.46 15.93 33.23
CA SER A 454 17.36 16.63 33.90
C SER A 454 16.01 15.93 33.68
N TRP A 455 15.75 15.43 32.46
CA TRP A 455 14.57 14.63 32.17
C TRP A 455 14.60 13.29 32.91
N LEU A 456 15.77 12.64 32.98
CA LEU A 456 15.93 11.36 33.64
C LEU A 456 15.71 11.46 35.15
N SER A 457 16.13 12.57 35.78
CA SER A 457 15.89 12.84 37.21
C SER A 457 14.50 13.41 37.51
N ALA A 458 13.70 13.75 36.50
CA ALA A 458 12.31 14.18 36.71
C ALA A 458 11.39 12.98 36.99
N ASP A 459 10.28 13.22 37.73
CA ASP A 459 9.29 12.17 38.02
C ASP A 459 8.50 11.75 36.77
N GLU A 460 8.23 12.69 35.87
CA GLU A 460 7.44 12.50 34.65
C GLU A 460 7.98 13.36 33.51
N GLY A 461 7.91 12.87 32.27
CA GLY A 461 8.20 13.68 31.09
C GLY A 461 8.45 12.86 29.83
N MET A 462 8.42 13.55 28.69
CA MET A 462 8.80 12.99 27.39
C MET A 462 10.17 13.52 26.96
N PHE A 463 11.00 12.67 26.35
CA PHE A 463 12.26 13.05 25.74
C PHE A 463 12.35 12.52 24.31
N TRP A 464 12.62 13.41 23.35
CA TRP A 464 12.62 13.08 21.93
C TRP A 464 14.03 13.03 21.33
N ILE A 465 14.45 11.86 20.88
CA ILE A 465 15.69 11.64 20.15
C ILE A 465 15.39 11.69 18.64
N LYS A 466 15.69 12.81 17.99
CA LYS A 466 15.49 12.99 16.56
C LYS A 466 16.78 12.88 15.78
N GLY A 467 16.67 12.51 14.50
CA GLY A 467 17.83 12.58 13.61
C GLY A 467 17.70 11.87 12.28
N LYS A 468 18.67 12.13 11.40
CA LYS A 468 18.74 11.57 10.04
C LYS A 468 18.78 10.02 10.02
N PRO A 469 18.32 9.37 8.94
CA PRO A 469 18.54 7.93 8.75
C PRO A 469 20.05 7.61 8.79
N GLY A 470 20.43 6.54 9.51
CA GLY A 470 21.84 6.14 9.60
C GLY A 470 22.72 7.02 10.50
N SER A 471 22.16 7.94 11.31
CA SER A 471 22.91 8.75 12.29
C SER A 471 23.25 8.04 13.60
N GLY A 472 22.72 6.83 13.84
CA GLY A 472 23.03 6.04 15.04
C GLY A 472 21.96 6.06 16.16
N LYS A 473 20.77 6.61 15.92
CA LYS A 473 19.64 6.65 16.89
C LYS A 473 19.38 5.32 17.60
N SER A 474 19.18 4.23 16.84
CA SER A 474 18.86 2.91 17.39
C SER A 474 20.00 2.34 18.23
N THR A 475 21.24 2.53 17.79
CA THR A 475 22.44 2.16 18.56
C THR A 475 22.50 2.91 19.89
N MET A 476 22.19 4.20 19.88
CA MET A 476 22.10 5.00 21.11
C MET A 476 20.94 4.55 22.00
N MET A 477 19.75 4.28 21.45
CA MET A 477 18.59 3.78 22.21
C MET A 477 18.88 2.43 22.90
N LYS A 478 19.51 1.50 22.18
CA LYS A 478 19.95 0.22 22.75
C LYS A 478 20.95 0.42 23.88
N PHE A 479 21.92 1.31 23.69
CA PHE A 479 22.90 1.65 24.72
C PHE A 479 22.25 2.22 25.98
N ILE A 480 21.45 3.30 25.85
CA ILE A 480 20.87 3.95 27.03
C ILE A 480 19.94 3.01 27.80
N SER A 481 19.09 2.23 27.12
CA SER A 481 18.12 1.33 27.78
C SER A 481 18.74 0.26 28.68
N ARG A 482 20.02 -0.04 28.51
CA ARG A 482 20.76 -1.08 29.25
C ARG A 482 21.84 -0.50 30.18
N ASP A 483 22.06 0.81 30.14
CA ASP A 483 23.11 1.44 30.94
C ASP A 483 22.65 1.60 32.39
N ARG A 484 23.52 1.21 33.32
CA ARG A 484 23.26 1.27 34.75
C ARG A 484 22.93 2.69 35.23
N ARG A 485 23.48 3.73 34.57
CA ARG A 485 23.23 5.13 34.95
C ARG A 485 21.78 5.56 34.74
N ILE A 486 21.00 4.87 33.89
CA ILE A 486 19.56 5.10 33.79
C ILE A 486 18.87 4.85 35.14
N TRP A 487 19.25 3.76 35.79
CA TRP A 487 18.79 3.47 37.14
C TRP A 487 19.38 4.46 38.14
N GLU A 488 20.67 4.78 38.09
CA GLU A 488 21.30 5.68 39.08
C GLU A 488 20.75 7.12 39.08
N TYR A 489 20.50 7.71 37.91
CA TYR A 489 19.92 9.05 37.81
C TYR A 489 18.39 9.06 37.93
N GLY A 490 17.77 7.92 37.60
CA GLY A 490 16.32 7.75 37.67
C GLY A 490 15.82 7.34 39.05
N HIS A 491 16.70 6.82 39.90
CA HIS A 491 16.37 6.30 41.21
C HIS A 491 16.62 7.31 42.33
N ASP A 492 15.53 7.74 42.95
CA ASP A 492 15.58 8.51 44.19
C ASP A 492 15.58 7.56 45.39
N PHE A 493 16.76 7.30 45.95
CA PHE A 493 16.96 6.46 47.14
C PHE A 493 16.14 6.92 48.37
N THR A 494 15.61 8.14 48.37
CA THR A 494 14.77 8.66 49.45
C THR A 494 13.29 8.26 49.30
N ARG A 495 12.86 7.87 48.09
CA ARG A 495 11.48 7.50 47.77
C ARG A 495 11.41 6.00 47.52
N LYS A 496 10.72 5.25 48.39
CA LYS A 496 10.48 3.79 48.22
C LYS A 496 9.55 3.49 47.03
N ARG A 497 9.99 3.72 45.79
CA ARG A 497 9.23 3.43 44.56
C ARG A 497 9.80 2.21 43.85
N SER A 498 8.91 1.39 43.29
CA SER A 498 9.30 0.29 42.42
C SER A 498 9.55 0.84 41.00
N GLU A 499 10.69 0.52 40.41
CA GLU A 499 11.10 1.06 39.10
C GLU A 499 11.12 0.00 38.02
N ILE A 500 10.46 0.31 36.89
CA ILE A 500 10.33 -0.58 35.75
C ILE A 500 10.87 0.11 34.52
N THR A 501 11.64 -0.62 33.71
CA THR A 501 12.07 -0.16 32.39
C THR A 501 11.48 -1.06 31.32
N ALA A 502 10.74 -0.49 30.39
CA ALA A 502 10.16 -1.21 29.25
C ALA A 502 10.73 -0.69 27.94
N THR A 503 11.13 -1.59 27.06
CA THR A 503 11.77 -1.26 25.78
C THR A 503 10.99 -1.83 24.60
N PHE A 504 10.94 -1.08 23.50
CA PHE A 504 10.40 -1.58 22.24
C PHE A 504 11.16 -0.97 21.07
N TYR A 505 11.46 -1.80 20.07
CA TYR A 505 12.18 -1.39 18.87
C TYR A 505 11.29 -1.67 17.67
N PHE A 506 10.73 -0.61 17.07
CA PHE A 506 10.01 -0.78 15.81
C PHE A 506 10.97 -1.32 14.74
N ASN A 507 10.46 -2.22 13.93
CA ASN A 507 11.17 -2.74 12.78
C ASN A 507 10.22 -2.78 11.59
N TYR A 508 10.36 -1.82 10.67
CA TYR A 508 9.50 -1.75 9.49
C TYR A 508 9.63 -2.99 8.59
N ARG A 509 10.83 -3.60 8.51
CA ARG A 509 11.10 -4.88 7.82
C ARG A 509 10.76 -6.11 8.66
N GLY A 510 10.33 -5.88 9.89
CA GLY A 510 10.03 -6.91 10.87
C GLY A 510 8.71 -7.60 10.62
N THR A 511 8.37 -8.50 11.55
CA THR A 511 7.06 -9.15 11.52
C THR A 511 5.94 -8.13 11.73
N PRO A 512 4.68 -8.42 11.33
CA PRO A 512 3.57 -7.49 11.49
C PRO A 512 3.42 -6.96 12.93
N LEU A 513 3.76 -7.78 13.92
CA LEU A 513 3.76 -7.38 15.33
C LEU A 513 4.85 -6.34 15.62
N GLN A 514 6.08 -6.52 15.14
CA GLN A 514 7.22 -5.61 15.35
C GLN A 514 7.02 -4.19 14.80
N LYS A 515 6.07 -4.01 13.87
CA LYS A 515 5.73 -2.70 13.30
C LYS A 515 4.35 -2.16 13.70
N SER A 516 3.61 -2.89 14.54
CA SER A 516 2.25 -2.52 14.95
C SER A 516 2.21 -1.99 16.38
N LEU A 517 1.13 -1.27 16.71
CA LEU A 517 0.90 -0.85 18.08
C LEU A 517 0.53 -2.04 18.98
N ASN A 518 -0.14 -3.07 18.44
CA ASN A 518 -0.48 -4.27 19.19
C ASN A 518 0.79 -4.97 19.69
N GLY A 519 1.82 -5.07 18.83
CA GLY A 519 3.12 -5.60 19.25
C GLY A 519 3.81 -4.72 20.29
N LEU A 520 3.74 -3.38 20.15
CA LEU A 520 4.24 -2.46 21.19
C LEU A 520 3.55 -2.70 22.54
N LEU A 521 2.22 -2.70 22.55
CA LEU A 521 1.41 -2.91 23.76
C LEU A 521 1.69 -4.26 24.40
N GLN A 522 1.71 -5.32 23.60
CA GLN A 522 1.95 -6.69 24.06
C GLN A 522 3.35 -6.83 24.70
N ASN A 523 4.39 -6.34 24.03
CA ASN A 523 5.76 -6.42 24.54
C ASN A 523 5.96 -5.56 25.80
N VAL A 524 5.40 -4.35 25.79
CA VAL A 524 5.49 -3.42 26.93
C VAL A 524 4.75 -3.99 28.13
N LEU A 525 3.53 -4.50 27.94
CA LEU A 525 2.75 -5.10 29.02
C LEU A 525 3.47 -6.33 29.59
N ARG A 526 4.02 -7.20 28.73
CA ARG A 526 4.83 -8.34 29.17
C ARG A 526 6.00 -7.89 30.05
N GLN A 527 6.85 -6.99 29.58
CA GLN A 527 8.02 -6.50 30.34
C GLN A 527 7.65 -5.82 31.66
N VAL A 528 6.53 -5.09 31.66
CA VAL A 528 6.01 -4.47 32.89
C VAL A 528 5.56 -5.53 33.88
N LEU A 529 4.80 -6.55 33.44
CA LEU A 529 4.33 -7.63 34.31
C LEU A 529 5.48 -8.50 34.84
N GLU A 530 6.44 -8.86 33.99
CA GLU A 530 7.65 -9.61 34.39
C GLU A 530 8.42 -8.91 35.52
N GLN A 531 8.62 -7.60 35.40
CA GLN A 531 9.28 -6.81 36.44
C GLN A 531 8.39 -6.60 37.66
N LEU A 532 7.08 -6.40 37.49
CA LEU A 532 6.15 -6.25 38.61
C LEU A 532 6.16 -7.48 39.54
N VAL A 533 6.14 -8.68 38.98
CA VAL A 533 6.14 -9.94 39.77
C VAL A 533 7.41 -10.09 40.61
N SER A 534 8.51 -9.42 40.25
CA SER A 534 9.74 -9.42 41.03
C SER A 534 9.71 -8.54 42.29
N PHE A 535 8.68 -7.69 42.46
CA PHE A 535 8.56 -6.80 43.62
C PHE A 535 7.60 -7.35 44.68
N ASP A 536 8.04 -7.41 45.94
CA ASP A 536 7.25 -7.88 47.09
C ASP A 536 5.94 -7.09 47.31
N ASN A 537 5.89 -5.83 46.88
CA ASN A 537 4.74 -4.93 47.06
C ASN A 537 3.77 -4.91 45.86
N ALA A 538 3.99 -5.70 44.80
CA ALA A 538 3.19 -5.63 43.58
C ALA A 538 1.82 -6.31 43.67
N GLN A 539 1.59 -7.16 44.66
CA GLN A 539 0.37 -7.97 44.82
C GLN A 539 -0.95 -7.20 44.62
N PRO A 540 -1.15 -5.98 45.16
CA PRO A 540 -2.38 -5.22 44.95
C PRO A 540 -2.65 -4.84 43.50
N ILE A 541 -1.60 -4.56 42.71
CA ILE A 541 -1.74 -4.26 41.27
C ILE A 541 -2.17 -5.53 40.52
N LEU A 542 -1.59 -6.67 40.88
CA LEU A 542 -1.89 -7.97 40.25
C LEU A 542 -3.34 -8.39 40.53
N GLU A 543 -3.84 -8.16 41.73
CA GLU A 543 -5.25 -8.39 42.09
C GLU A 543 -6.22 -7.44 41.35
N LEU A 544 -5.82 -6.19 41.14
CA LEU A 544 -6.61 -5.24 40.36
C LEU A 544 -6.74 -5.69 38.89
N LEU A 545 -5.66 -6.21 38.30
CA LEU A 545 -5.71 -6.81 36.96
C LEU A 545 -6.65 -8.01 36.91
N LEU A 546 -6.61 -8.91 37.90
CA LEU A 546 -7.51 -10.08 37.96
C LEU A 546 -8.99 -9.76 37.96
N THR A 547 -9.36 -8.65 38.61
CA THR A 547 -10.76 -8.26 38.79
C THR A 547 -11.32 -7.54 37.57
N GLN A 548 -10.47 -6.84 36.81
CA GLN A 548 -10.84 -6.11 35.60
C GLN A 548 -10.91 -7.01 34.36
N LEU A 549 -10.18 -8.13 34.36
CA LEU A 549 -10.14 -9.05 33.23
C LEU A 549 -11.35 -10.01 33.21
N PRO A 550 -12.01 -10.23 32.05
CA PRO A 550 -13.21 -11.08 31.96
C PRO A 550 -12.98 -12.51 32.47
N ALA A 551 -14.00 -13.11 33.11
CA ALA A 551 -13.91 -14.49 33.62
C ALA A 551 -13.56 -15.52 32.54
N SER A 552 -13.92 -15.27 31.27
CA SER A 552 -13.58 -16.10 30.12
C SER A 552 -12.07 -16.24 29.85
N MET A 553 -11.23 -15.31 30.34
CA MET A 553 -9.77 -15.44 30.26
C MET A 553 -9.18 -16.46 31.23
N ARG A 554 -9.96 -16.93 32.22
CA ARG A 554 -9.54 -18.05 33.07
C ARG A 554 -9.59 -19.40 32.34
N GLU A 555 -10.25 -19.45 31.18
CA GLU A 555 -10.45 -20.65 30.37
C GLU A 555 -9.67 -20.64 29.05
N SER A 556 -9.58 -19.48 28.35
CA SER A 556 -8.66 -19.30 27.21
C SER A 556 -8.25 -17.83 27.05
N ILE A 557 -6.94 -17.55 26.99
CA ILE A 557 -6.40 -16.20 26.88
C ILE A 557 -6.28 -15.82 25.39
N SER A 558 -7.03 -14.81 24.96
CA SER A 558 -6.84 -14.18 23.65
C SER A 558 -6.61 -12.67 23.81
N TRP A 559 -5.51 -12.18 23.24
CA TRP A 559 -5.13 -10.77 23.32
C TRP A 559 -5.62 -10.00 22.11
N THR A 560 -6.70 -9.24 22.30
CA THR A 560 -7.08 -8.18 21.37
C THR A 560 -6.40 -6.88 21.78
N ARG A 561 -6.29 -5.93 20.84
CA ARG A 561 -5.78 -4.58 21.12
C ARG A 561 -6.47 -3.94 22.34
N GLN A 562 -7.80 -3.96 22.34
CA GLN A 562 -8.61 -3.41 23.42
C GLN A 562 -8.21 -3.98 24.78
N ARG A 563 -8.02 -5.31 24.87
CA ARG A 563 -7.62 -5.99 26.11
C ARG A 563 -6.22 -5.61 26.56
N LEU A 564 -5.28 -5.49 25.62
CA LEU A 564 -3.92 -5.03 25.92
C LEU A 564 -3.92 -3.60 26.47
N GLU A 565 -4.73 -2.73 25.88
CA GLU A 565 -4.89 -1.34 26.32
C GLU A 565 -5.55 -1.26 27.70
N GLU A 566 -6.60 -2.03 27.96
CA GLU A 566 -7.28 -2.12 29.26
C GLU A 566 -6.35 -2.65 30.37
N ALA A 567 -5.56 -3.69 30.08
CA ALA A 567 -4.60 -4.25 31.03
C ALA A 567 -3.47 -3.24 31.34
N LEU A 568 -2.86 -2.65 30.31
CA LEU A 568 -1.84 -1.62 30.51
C LEU A 568 -2.43 -0.41 31.28
N ARG A 569 -3.63 0.03 30.91
CA ARG A 569 -4.36 1.11 31.62
C ARG A 569 -4.53 0.82 33.10
N THR A 570 -4.86 -0.41 33.45
CA THR A 570 -5.06 -0.83 34.85
C THR A 570 -3.77 -0.66 35.65
N VAL A 571 -2.63 -1.07 35.09
CA VAL A 571 -1.31 -0.85 35.72
C VAL A 571 -0.95 0.63 35.79
N LEU A 572 -1.25 1.37 34.72
CA LEU A 572 -0.90 2.77 34.62
C LEU A 572 -1.72 3.66 35.56
N ASN A 573 -2.99 3.37 35.83
CA ASN A 573 -3.89 4.26 36.59
C ASN A 573 -4.14 3.81 38.04
N GLN A 574 -3.41 2.81 38.52
CA GLN A 574 -3.57 2.28 39.88
C GLN A 574 -3.17 3.28 40.98
N ASP A 575 -3.81 3.16 42.13
CA ASP A 575 -3.70 4.02 43.31
C ASP A 575 -3.11 3.28 44.54
N ARG A 576 -2.52 2.10 44.34
CA ARG A 576 -2.15 1.15 45.41
C ARG A 576 -0.67 1.16 45.74
N VAL A 577 0.20 1.31 44.75
CA VAL A 577 1.66 1.16 44.88
C VAL A 577 2.36 2.33 44.20
N HIS A 578 3.42 2.88 44.80
CA HIS A 578 4.24 3.87 44.10
C HIS A 578 5.11 3.20 43.05
N LEU A 579 4.75 3.40 41.78
CA LEU A 579 5.39 2.78 40.63
C LEU A 579 5.98 3.86 39.72
N SER A 580 7.20 3.69 39.24
CA SER A 580 7.80 4.54 38.21
C SER A 580 8.16 3.69 37.00
N ILE A 581 7.57 3.98 35.84
CA ILE A 581 7.82 3.25 34.60
C ILE A 581 8.54 4.15 33.60
N THR A 582 9.69 3.71 33.10
CA THR A 582 10.45 4.37 32.04
C THR A 582 10.31 3.58 30.74
N PHE A 583 9.74 4.20 29.71
CA PHE A 583 9.57 3.62 28.38
C PHE A 583 10.67 4.11 27.44
N PHE A 584 11.33 3.16 26.76
CA PHE A 584 12.26 3.43 25.65
C PHE A 584 11.68 2.86 24.37
N ILE A 585 11.20 3.73 23.47
CA ILE A 585 10.53 3.32 22.23
C ILE A 585 11.34 3.84 21.03
N ASP A 586 12.04 2.95 20.34
CA ASP A 586 12.90 3.30 19.21
C ASP A 586 12.16 3.24 17.87
N ALA A 587 12.51 4.16 16.97
CA ALA A 587 12.10 4.21 15.57
C ALA A 587 10.59 4.38 15.34
N LEU A 588 9.95 5.38 15.94
CA LEU A 588 8.52 5.63 15.76
C LEU A 588 8.11 5.91 14.30
N ASP A 589 9.03 6.38 13.47
CA ASP A 589 8.81 6.53 12.03
C ASP A 589 8.67 5.19 11.28
N GLU A 590 9.03 4.07 11.92
CA GLU A 590 8.86 2.71 11.40
C GLU A 590 7.53 2.06 11.82
N TYR A 591 6.67 2.79 12.55
CA TYR A 591 5.32 2.35 12.88
C TYR A 591 4.44 2.23 11.63
N ASP A 592 3.84 1.05 11.43
CA ASP A 592 2.99 0.73 10.30
C ASP A 592 1.52 1.16 10.54
N GLY A 593 1.31 2.44 10.82
CA GLY A 593 -0.02 3.06 11.01
C GLY A 593 0.03 4.59 10.90
N LEU A 594 -1.06 5.28 11.26
CA LEU A 594 -1.04 6.76 11.31
C LEU A 594 -0.07 7.24 12.39
N PRO A 595 0.92 8.10 12.08
CA PRO A 595 1.77 8.70 13.10
C PRO A 595 0.97 9.35 14.24
N GLU A 596 -0.22 9.89 13.96
CA GLU A 596 -1.14 10.46 14.94
C GLU A 596 -1.59 9.45 16.01
N ASN A 597 -1.71 8.16 15.67
CA ASN A 597 -2.09 7.12 16.63
C ASN A 597 -0.96 6.85 17.63
N ILE A 598 0.28 6.72 17.13
CA ILE A 598 1.42 6.50 18.03
C ILE A 598 1.70 7.76 18.85
N ILE A 599 1.53 8.96 18.28
CA ILE A 599 1.59 10.23 19.02
C ILE A 599 0.53 10.27 20.12
N ARG A 600 -0.71 9.85 19.83
CA ARG A 600 -1.79 9.79 20.81
C ARG A 600 -1.48 8.77 21.90
N PHE A 601 -0.95 7.60 21.55
CA PHE A 601 -0.51 6.59 22.51
C PHE A 601 0.61 7.12 23.42
N LEU A 602 1.63 7.80 22.87
CA LEU A 602 2.68 8.42 23.69
C LEU A 602 2.10 9.47 24.65
N LYS A 603 1.16 10.32 24.17
CA LYS A 603 0.47 11.29 25.02
C LYS A 603 -0.39 10.59 26.09
N TYR A 604 -1.02 9.47 25.76
CA TYR A 604 -1.78 8.65 26.69
C TYR A 604 -0.89 8.07 27.78
N LEU A 605 0.33 7.62 27.47
CA LEU A 605 1.28 7.16 28.49
C LEU A 605 1.57 8.24 29.53
N MET A 606 1.43 9.52 29.19
CA MET A 606 1.64 10.67 30.07
C MET A 606 0.39 11.20 30.78
N GLN A 607 -0.81 10.80 30.36
CA GLN A 607 -2.07 11.26 30.98
C GLN A 607 -2.44 10.33 32.13
N ARG A 608 -2.71 10.91 33.31
CA ARG A 608 -3.07 10.18 34.52
C ARG A 608 -4.17 10.86 35.32
N PRO A 609 -5.07 10.08 35.97
CA PRO A 609 -5.91 10.60 37.05
C PRO A 609 -5.04 11.14 38.18
N SER A 610 -5.51 12.19 38.87
CA SER A 610 -4.79 12.83 39.99
C SER A 610 -4.47 11.86 41.14
N GLU A 611 -5.25 10.78 41.25
CA GLU A 611 -5.14 9.75 42.30
C GLU A 611 -4.12 8.65 41.96
N SER A 612 -3.63 8.60 40.71
CA SER A 612 -2.69 7.57 40.26
C SER A 612 -1.34 7.69 40.97
N LEU A 613 -0.88 6.58 41.56
CA LEU A 613 0.44 6.47 42.18
C LEU A 613 1.54 6.05 41.19
N THR A 614 1.18 5.72 39.94
CA THR A 614 2.13 5.44 38.87
C THR A 614 2.62 6.72 38.20
N LYS A 615 3.94 6.85 38.06
CA LYS A 615 4.66 7.91 37.35
C LYS A 615 5.33 7.37 36.10
N THR A 616 5.41 8.18 35.04
CA THR A 616 5.94 7.72 33.75
C THR A 616 6.89 8.68 33.07
N ARG A 617 7.98 8.11 32.58
CA ARG A 617 8.94 8.76 31.69
C ARG A 617 8.92 8.05 30.34
N VAL A 618 8.96 8.81 29.26
CA VAL A 618 8.96 8.26 27.89
C VAL A 618 10.12 8.87 27.11
N CYS A 619 11.11 8.04 26.76
CA CYS A 619 12.13 8.39 25.77
C CYS A 619 11.82 7.68 24.47
N PHE A 620 11.75 8.44 23.38
CA PHE A 620 11.44 7.87 22.08
C PHE A 620 12.31 8.44 20.97
N SER A 621 12.56 7.64 19.93
CA SER A 621 13.35 8.06 18.79
C SER A 621 12.52 8.11 17.50
N SER A 622 12.80 9.07 16.61
CA SER A 622 12.19 9.11 15.28
C SER A 622 12.99 9.93 14.27
N ARG A 623 12.65 9.81 12.99
CA ARG A 623 12.96 10.87 12.00
C ARG A 623 12.23 12.17 12.34
N PRO A 624 12.81 13.34 11.99
CA PRO A 624 12.20 14.64 12.25
C PRO A 624 11.10 14.96 11.21
N TRP A 625 10.11 14.08 11.05
CA TRP A 625 8.94 14.32 10.21
C TRP A 625 8.05 15.42 10.80
N ASP A 626 7.36 16.16 9.95
CA ASP A 626 6.59 17.35 10.35
C ASP A 626 5.48 17.02 11.37
N VAL A 627 4.92 15.80 11.30
CA VAL A 627 3.91 15.32 12.25
C VAL A 627 4.46 15.16 13.68
N PHE A 628 5.72 14.73 13.82
CA PHE A 628 6.39 14.61 15.13
C PHE A 628 6.88 15.97 15.61
N LYS A 629 7.45 16.81 14.72
CA LYS A 629 7.85 18.20 15.05
C LYS A 629 6.67 19.01 15.60
N SER A 630 5.56 19.04 14.86
CA SER A 630 4.35 19.77 15.27
C SER A 630 3.77 19.29 16.61
N SER A 631 4.00 18.03 16.99
CA SER A 631 3.49 17.44 18.22
C SER A 631 4.45 17.55 19.42
N PHE A 632 5.76 17.57 19.18
CA PHE A 632 6.78 17.38 20.22
C PHE A 632 7.93 18.41 20.21
N ASP A 633 7.92 19.43 19.35
CA ASP A 633 8.97 20.47 19.35
C ASP A 633 9.07 21.24 20.69
N GLY A 634 8.01 21.21 21.52
CA GLY A 634 8.03 21.77 22.87
C GLY A 634 8.59 20.84 23.96
N ALA A 635 8.87 19.57 23.65
CA ALA A 635 9.46 18.60 24.59
C ALA A 635 11.00 18.69 24.57
N PRO A 636 11.68 18.38 25.69
CA PRO A 636 13.13 18.26 25.67
C PRO A 636 13.55 17.14 24.70
N GLY A 637 14.64 17.36 23.99
CA GLY A 637 15.09 16.40 22.98
C GLY A 637 16.45 16.76 22.42
N LEU A 638 16.98 15.87 21.59
CA LEU A 638 18.28 16.04 20.97
C LEU A 638 18.24 15.62 19.50
N THR A 639 19.02 16.30 18.68
CA THR A 639 19.24 15.96 17.27
C THR A 639 20.56 15.20 17.15
N VAL A 640 20.52 13.89 16.89
CA VAL A 640 21.70 13.01 17.03
C VAL A 640 22.86 13.46 16.17
N GLU A 641 22.62 13.77 14.91
CA GLU A 641 23.66 14.15 13.95
C GLU A 641 24.53 15.33 14.43
N ASP A 642 23.99 16.24 15.24
CA ASP A 642 24.72 17.40 15.74
C ASP A 642 25.82 17.06 16.77
N PHE A 643 25.77 15.86 17.37
CA PHE A 643 26.69 15.40 18.41
C PHE A 643 27.65 14.29 17.96
N THR A 644 27.47 13.78 16.74
CA THR A 644 28.23 12.63 16.22
C THR A 644 29.63 12.96 15.72
N SER A 645 30.02 14.25 15.59
CA SER A 645 31.27 14.62 14.92
C SER A 645 32.53 13.97 15.54
N LYS A 646 32.65 14.01 16.87
CA LYS A 646 33.79 13.39 17.58
C LYS A 646 33.75 11.86 17.46
N ASP A 647 32.56 11.28 17.66
CA ASP A 647 32.36 9.83 17.57
C ASP A 647 32.68 9.29 16.15
N ILE A 648 32.33 10.04 15.10
CA ILE A 648 32.66 9.74 13.70
C ILE A 648 34.17 9.81 13.47
N TYR A 649 34.83 10.83 14.01
CA TYR A 649 36.28 10.98 13.90
C TYR A 649 37.00 9.78 14.54
N ASP A 650 36.67 9.45 15.79
CA ASP A 650 37.28 8.34 16.52
C ASP A 650 37.03 6.98 15.83
N TYR A 651 35.84 6.80 15.27
CA TYR A 651 35.48 5.63 14.47
C TYR A 651 36.30 5.56 13.17
N GLY A 652 36.38 6.66 12.42
CA GLY A 652 37.11 6.76 11.16
C GLY A 652 38.61 6.49 11.32
N ILE A 653 39.24 7.08 12.34
CA ILE A 653 40.64 6.81 12.72
C ILE A 653 40.80 5.32 13.00
N SER A 654 39.96 4.74 13.86
CA SER A 654 40.13 3.34 14.25
C SER A 654 39.99 2.35 13.09
N ILE A 655 39.12 2.64 12.10
CA ILE A 655 38.97 1.78 10.91
C ILE A 655 40.16 1.97 9.97
N LEU A 656 40.47 3.20 9.61
CA LEU A 656 41.51 3.47 8.61
C LEU A 656 42.91 3.12 9.13
N SER A 657 43.23 3.41 10.39
CA SER A 657 44.50 3.00 11.01
C SER A 657 44.64 1.48 11.17
N SER A 658 43.54 0.73 11.18
CA SER A 658 43.60 -0.74 11.18
C SER A 658 43.81 -1.34 9.79
N SER A 659 43.54 -0.57 8.72
CA SER A 659 43.52 -1.06 7.34
C SER A 659 44.62 -0.44 6.46
N LEU A 660 45.26 0.65 6.90
CA LEU A 660 46.27 1.41 6.17
C LEU A 660 47.54 1.52 7.02
N GLU A 661 48.71 1.27 6.42
CA GLU A 661 50.00 1.16 7.12
C GLU A 661 50.66 2.51 7.45
N ASP A 662 50.28 3.59 6.76
CA ASP A 662 50.92 4.89 6.87
C ASP A 662 49.98 5.90 7.55
N GLY A 663 50.38 6.33 8.76
CA GLY A 663 49.55 7.09 9.69
C GLY A 663 49.44 8.58 9.39
N ASP A 664 50.38 9.16 8.64
CA ASP A 664 50.51 10.62 8.50
C ASP A 664 49.38 11.24 7.67
N PHE A 665 48.77 10.48 6.76
CA PHE A 665 47.65 10.94 5.93
C PHE A 665 46.27 10.56 6.49
N ILE A 666 46.19 9.75 7.54
CA ILE A 666 44.91 9.24 8.07
C ILE A 666 44.13 10.36 8.76
N SER A 667 44.78 11.19 9.58
CA SER A 667 44.10 12.29 10.29
C SER A 667 43.48 13.31 9.31
N PRO A 668 44.20 13.88 8.32
CA PRO A 668 43.60 14.78 7.33
C PRO A 668 42.44 14.14 6.54
N LEU A 669 42.55 12.84 6.25
CA LEU A 669 41.52 12.10 5.53
C LEU A 669 40.25 11.95 6.38
N VAL A 670 40.39 11.60 7.66
CA VAL A 670 39.26 11.46 8.58
C VAL A 670 38.62 12.80 8.92
N GLU A 671 39.39 13.88 9.05
CA GLU A 671 38.86 15.24 9.21
C GLU A 671 37.93 15.60 8.05
N LYS A 672 38.37 15.32 6.82
CA LYS A 672 37.57 15.54 5.61
C LYS A 672 36.31 14.68 5.60
N ILE A 673 36.42 13.37 5.87
CA ILE A 673 35.27 12.45 5.95
C ILE A 673 34.26 12.95 7.00
N THR A 674 34.73 13.34 8.18
CA THR A 674 33.90 13.83 9.28
C THR A 674 33.14 15.08 8.89
N SER A 675 33.81 16.04 8.22
CA SER A 675 33.18 17.28 7.75
C SER A 675 32.05 17.05 6.73
N ARG A 676 32.19 16.03 5.87
CA ARG A 676 31.22 15.71 4.81
C ARG A 676 30.09 14.80 5.27
N ALA A 677 30.36 13.94 6.24
CA ALA A 677 29.40 12.96 6.76
C ALA A 677 28.08 13.58 7.25
N SER A 678 28.06 14.88 7.58
CA SER A 678 26.85 15.59 8.03
C SER A 678 26.11 14.87 9.17
N GLY A 679 26.88 14.18 10.00
CA GLY A 679 26.45 13.35 11.13
C GLY A 679 25.82 11.99 10.79
N VAL A 680 26.08 11.44 9.60
CA VAL A 680 25.53 10.17 9.13
C VAL A 680 26.61 9.07 9.16
N PHE A 681 26.59 8.24 10.21
CA PHE A 681 27.50 7.10 10.36
C PHE A 681 27.45 6.10 9.20
N LEU A 682 26.26 5.88 8.64
CA LEU A 682 26.13 4.98 7.48
C LEU A 682 26.97 5.48 6.29
N TRP A 683 26.96 6.78 6.02
CA TRP A 683 27.78 7.36 4.95
C TRP A 683 29.26 7.14 5.22
N VAL A 684 29.72 7.38 6.46
CA VAL A 684 31.11 7.15 6.87
C VAL A 684 31.51 5.70 6.62
N SER A 685 30.68 4.73 7.04
CA SER A 685 30.97 3.30 6.84
C SER A 685 31.07 2.90 5.36
N LEU A 686 30.24 3.50 4.49
CA LEU A 686 30.29 3.27 3.05
C LEU A 686 31.56 3.85 2.42
N VAL A 687 31.89 5.11 2.77
CA VAL A 687 33.08 5.80 2.24
C VAL A 687 34.37 5.16 2.72
N THR A 688 34.50 4.84 4.01
CA THR A 688 35.71 4.16 4.53
C THR A 688 35.87 2.78 3.91
N SER A 689 34.79 2.02 3.74
CA SER A 689 34.82 0.73 3.03
C SER A 689 35.26 0.88 1.57
N GLU A 690 34.83 1.95 0.89
CA GLU A 690 35.25 2.21 -0.49
C GLU A 690 36.74 2.56 -0.58
N ILE A 691 37.23 3.40 0.33
CA ILE A 691 38.65 3.77 0.42
C ILE A 691 39.49 2.52 0.66
N VAL A 692 39.14 1.71 1.66
CA VAL A 692 39.86 0.47 1.99
C VAL A 692 39.90 -0.49 0.79
N LYS A 693 38.76 -0.72 0.12
CA LYS A 693 38.69 -1.62 -1.06
C LYS A 693 39.59 -1.18 -2.22
N LYS A 694 39.67 0.13 -2.48
CA LYS A 694 40.54 0.69 -3.53
C LYS A 694 42.01 0.55 -3.15
N PHE A 695 42.33 0.65 -1.86
CA PHE A 695 43.70 0.60 -1.37
C PHE A 695 44.27 -0.82 -1.23
N SER A 696 43.43 -1.85 -1.07
CA SER A 696 43.90 -3.24 -0.98
C SER A 696 44.58 -3.76 -2.26
N HIS A 697 44.54 -3.00 -3.37
CA HIS A 697 44.97 -3.45 -4.70
C HIS A 697 45.93 -2.49 -5.44
N SER A 698 46.43 -1.40 -4.83
CA SER A 698 47.28 -0.39 -5.50
C SER A 698 48.49 0.08 -4.67
N GLN A 699 49.60 0.48 -5.33
CA GLN A 699 50.65 1.28 -4.70
C GLN A 699 50.06 2.58 -4.12
N THR A 700 50.55 3.01 -2.96
CA THR A 700 50.11 4.18 -2.17
C THR A 700 49.80 5.41 -3.05
N PRO A 701 48.53 5.73 -3.36
CA PRO A 701 48.18 6.99 -4.02
C PRO A 701 48.48 8.17 -3.08
N ALA A 702 48.90 9.31 -3.65
CA ALA A 702 49.08 10.55 -2.92
C ALA A 702 47.78 11.00 -2.22
N LEU A 703 47.88 11.61 -1.03
CA LEU A 703 46.75 12.13 -0.24
C LEU A 703 45.78 12.98 -1.08
N GLU A 704 46.30 13.75 -2.03
CA GLU A 704 45.52 14.59 -2.95
C GLU A 704 44.50 13.79 -3.78
N THR A 705 44.86 12.58 -4.22
CA THR A 705 43.97 11.69 -4.98
C THR A 705 42.84 11.15 -4.11
N LEU A 706 43.12 10.85 -2.84
CA LEU A 706 42.13 10.36 -1.88
C LEU A 706 41.15 11.47 -1.47
N LEU A 707 41.67 12.68 -1.24
CA LEU A 707 40.85 13.87 -0.98
C LEU A 707 39.97 14.21 -2.19
N GLY A 708 40.52 14.16 -3.40
CA GLY A 708 39.77 14.35 -4.64
C GLY A 708 38.66 13.32 -4.83
N LEU A 709 38.91 12.05 -4.48
CA LEU A 709 37.90 11.00 -4.51
C LEU A 709 36.76 11.27 -3.54
N ILE A 710 37.08 11.70 -2.31
CA ILE A 710 36.05 12.13 -1.34
C ILE A 710 35.29 13.34 -1.88
N ASP A 711 35.96 14.25 -2.60
CA ASP A 711 35.34 15.42 -3.19
C ASP A 711 34.25 15.09 -4.22
N GLU A 712 34.41 14.00 -4.97
CA GLU A 712 33.43 13.51 -5.95
C GLU A 712 32.22 12.77 -5.35
N LEU A 713 32.31 12.29 -4.11
CA LEU A 713 31.24 11.49 -3.50
C LEU A 713 30.05 12.37 -3.08
N PRO A 714 28.79 11.96 -3.31
CA PRO A 714 27.63 12.71 -2.84
C PRO A 714 27.44 12.64 -1.32
N ASP A 715 27.03 13.75 -0.69
CA ASP A 715 26.77 13.80 0.77
C ASP A 715 25.43 13.19 1.17
N GLU A 716 24.45 13.17 0.26
CA GLU A 716 23.13 12.59 0.50
C GLU A 716 23.11 11.09 0.14
N LEU A 717 22.63 10.24 1.06
CA LEU A 717 22.54 8.77 0.86
C LEU A 717 21.80 8.38 -0.42
N GLY A 718 20.71 9.08 -0.77
CA GLY A 718 19.97 8.79 -2.01
C GLY A 718 20.81 9.00 -3.27
N LYS A 719 21.51 10.15 -3.36
CA LYS A 719 22.44 10.45 -4.46
C LYS A 719 23.65 9.53 -4.43
N TYR A 720 24.09 9.10 -3.25
CA TYR A 720 25.17 8.13 -3.10
C TYR A 720 24.77 6.74 -3.64
N TYR A 721 23.52 6.31 -3.43
CA TYR A 721 23.00 5.09 -4.07
C TYR A 721 22.91 5.23 -5.58
N ASP A 722 22.42 6.36 -6.09
CA ASP A 722 22.44 6.65 -7.53
C ASP A 722 23.87 6.57 -8.10
N TYR A 723 24.85 7.11 -7.38
CA TYR A 723 26.26 7.04 -7.74
C TYR A 723 26.79 5.59 -7.78
N ILE A 724 26.46 4.76 -6.77
CA ILE A 724 26.80 3.32 -6.79
C ILE A 724 26.21 2.64 -8.03
N ILE A 725 24.91 2.84 -8.28
CA ILE A 725 24.21 2.25 -9.43
C ILE A 725 24.82 2.72 -10.75
N GLN A 726 25.19 3.99 -10.86
CA GLN A 726 25.79 4.55 -12.07
C GLN A 726 27.16 3.94 -12.39
N ARG A 727 27.94 3.57 -11.36
CA ARG A 727 29.23 2.91 -11.53
C ARG A 727 29.12 1.44 -11.93
N ILE A 728 27.99 0.80 -11.67
CA ILE A 728 27.75 -0.56 -12.14
C ILE A 728 27.69 -0.54 -13.68
N PRO A 729 28.48 -1.40 -14.37
CA PRO A 729 28.50 -1.48 -15.82
C PRO A 729 27.09 -1.68 -16.40
N ARG A 730 26.77 -0.99 -17.51
CA ARG A 730 25.41 -1.01 -18.10
C ARG A 730 24.88 -2.42 -18.39
N ASN A 731 25.75 -3.37 -18.74
CA ASN A 731 25.41 -4.77 -18.98
C ASN A 731 25.05 -5.55 -17.70
N GLN A 732 25.44 -5.07 -16.52
CA GLN A 732 25.14 -5.69 -15.22
C GLN A 732 23.94 -5.03 -14.52
N ARG A 733 23.53 -3.82 -14.90
CA ARG A 733 22.46 -3.08 -14.23
C ARG A 733 21.11 -3.80 -14.19
N TRP A 734 20.81 -4.63 -15.20
CA TRP A 734 19.62 -5.48 -15.09
C TRP A 734 19.72 -6.47 -13.94
N ARG A 735 20.87 -7.11 -13.76
CA ARG A 735 21.07 -8.06 -12.66
C ARG A 735 20.97 -7.34 -11.32
N THR A 736 21.49 -6.12 -11.22
CA THR A 736 21.28 -5.25 -10.05
C THR A 736 19.81 -4.96 -9.81
N TYR A 737 19.06 -4.56 -10.85
CA TYR A 737 17.61 -4.33 -10.76
C TYR A 737 16.89 -5.58 -10.26
N ALA A 738 17.12 -6.74 -10.90
CA ALA A 738 16.48 -8.00 -10.55
C ALA A 738 16.86 -8.50 -9.15
N LEU A 739 18.13 -8.36 -8.75
CA LEU A 739 18.63 -8.72 -7.42
C LEU A 739 17.93 -7.90 -6.33
N LEU A 740 17.90 -6.57 -6.47
CA LEU A 740 17.30 -5.68 -5.48
C LEU A 740 15.77 -5.83 -5.44
N GLU A 741 15.14 -5.97 -6.60
CA GLU A 741 13.69 -6.22 -6.71
C GLU A 741 13.27 -7.55 -6.07
N ALA A 742 14.05 -8.61 -6.27
CA ALA A 742 13.83 -9.92 -5.66
C ALA A 742 14.01 -9.84 -4.14
N LEU A 743 15.13 -9.31 -3.64
CA LEU A 743 15.38 -9.20 -2.19
C LEU A 743 14.31 -8.40 -1.45
N VAL A 744 13.80 -7.31 -2.04
CA VAL A 744 12.73 -6.49 -1.44
C VAL A 744 11.37 -7.19 -1.44
N ARG A 745 11.18 -8.22 -2.26
CA ARG A 745 9.91 -8.96 -2.40
C ARG A 745 10.00 -10.41 -1.97
N ALA A 746 11.10 -10.81 -1.33
CA ALA A 746 11.27 -12.12 -0.72
C ALA A 746 10.34 -12.26 0.50
N ARG A 747 9.71 -13.42 0.64
CA ARG A 747 8.66 -13.73 1.62
C ARG A 747 8.99 -14.91 2.50
N SER A 748 9.91 -15.78 2.08
CA SER A 748 10.37 -16.93 2.87
C SER A 748 11.85 -16.83 3.19
N SER A 749 12.27 -17.45 4.30
CA SER A 749 13.69 -17.50 4.69
C SER A 749 14.58 -18.15 3.62
N ASP A 750 14.03 -19.08 2.84
CA ASP A 750 14.75 -19.72 1.72
C ASP A 750 15.03 -18.75 0.57
N GLU A 751 14.15 -17.77 0.36
CA GLU A 751 14.29 -16.77 -0.69
C GLU A 751 15.40 -15.74 -0.39
N PHE A 752 15.92 -15.68 0.84
CA PHE A 752 17.08 -14.86 1.17
C PHE A 752 18.40 -15.62 0.98
N LYS A 753 18.40 -16.91 0.62
CA LYS A 753 19.64 -17.67 0.42
C LYS A 753 20.39 -17.22 -0.85
N PRO A 754 21.73 -17.11 -0.83
CA PRO A 754 22.53 -16.68 -1.98
C PRO A 754 22.25 -17.45 -3.25
N ILE A 755 22.21 -18.78 -3.16
CA ILE A 755 21.96 -19.65 -4.31
C ILE A 755 20.57 -19.45 -4.92
N TYR A 756 19.55 -19.22 -4.08
CA TYR A 756 18.19 -19.01 -4.53
C TYR A 756 18.08 -17.68 -5.29
N ILE A 757 18.60 -16.59 -4.70
CA ILE A 757 18.55 -15.26 -5.30
C ILE A 757 19.40 -15.18 -6.55
N HIS A 758 20.54 -15.87 -6.59
CA HIS A 758 21.38 -15.92 -7.79
C HIS A 758 20.66 -16.58 -8.97
N LYS A 759 20.07 -17.76 -8.76
CA LYS A 759 19.21 -18.43 -9.77
C LYS A 759 18.07 -17.51 -10.23
N THR A 760 17.38 -16.89 -9.28
CA THR A 760 16.27 -15.96 -9.53
C THR A 760 16.70 -14.78 -10.41
N THR A 761 17.86 -14.19 -10.09
CA THR A 761 18.43 -13.06 -10.83
C THR A 761 18.85 -13.46 -12.24
N LEU A 762 19.41 -14.66 -12.44
CA LEU A 762 19.78 -15.16 -13.76
C LEU A 762 18.56 -15.39 -14.66
N MET A 763 17.47 -15.90 -14.09
CA MET A 763 16.24 -16.22 -14.83
C MET A 763 15.32 -15.01 -15.06
N SER A 764 15.64 -13.86 -14.46
CA SER A 764 14.79 -12.66 -14.52
C SER A 764 14.43 -12.20 -15.95
N HIS A 765 15.34 -12.38 -16.93
CA HIS A 765 15.09 -12.06 -18.35
C HIS A 765 14.35 -13.14 -19.14
N CYS A 766 14.22 -14.35 -18.61
CA CYS A 766 13.70 -15.48 -19.37
C CYS A 766 12.18 -15.38 -19.52
N GLN A 767 11.68 -15.51 -20.74
CA GLN A 767 10.23 -15.50 -21.02
C GLN A 767 9.65 -16.90 -21.15
N THR A 768 10.51 -17.93 -21.23
CA THR A 768 10.13 -19.34 -21.35
C THR A 768 10.99 -20.22 -20.44
N ILE A 769 10.49 -21.41 -20.12
CA ILE A 769 11.19 -22.39 -19.28
C ILE A 769 12.45 -22.95 -19.97
N PRO A 770 12.46 -23.23 -21.29
CA PRO A 770 13.70 -23.56 -21.99
C PRO A 770 14.78 -22.48 -21.86
N GLU A 771 14.41 -21.19 -21.90
CA GLU A 771 15.35 -20.09 -21.66
C GLU A 771 15.88 -20.10 -20.22
N CYS A 772 15.03 -20.41 -19.22
CA CYS A 772 15.47 -20.59 -17.84
C CYS A 772 16.48 -21.74 -17.70
N HIS A 773 16.16 -22.91 -18.26
CA HIS A 773 17.08 -24.06 -18.30
C HIS A 773 18.41 -23.69 -18.97
N GLN A 774 18.36 -22.96 -20.09
CA GLN A 774 19.55 -22.51 -20.80
C GLN A 774 20.38 -21.53 -19.95
N ALA A 775 19.75 -20.53 -19.32
CA ALA A 775 20.43 -19.55 -18.47
C ALA A 775 21.12 -20.23 -17.28
N LEU A 776 20.45 -21.19 -16.64
CA LEU A 776 21.02 -21.96 -15.53
C LEU A 776 22.13 -22.92 -15.97
N ARG A 777 22.00 -23.56 -17.14
CA ARG A 777 23.07 -24.39 -17.73
C ARG A 777 24.32 -23.56 -18.06
N GLN A 778 24.16 -22.37 -18.61
CA GLN A 778 25.27 -21.45 -18.87
C GLN A 778 25.98 -21.01 -17.59
N ALA A 779 25.26 -21.00 -16.47
CA ALA A 779 25.81 -20.73 -15.15
C ALA A 779 26.30 -21.98 -14.40
N ASN A 780 26.36 -23.15 -15.05
CA ASN A 780 26.79 -24.44 -14.51
C ASN A 780 25.97 -24.97 -13.32
N TYR A 781 24.68 -24.63 -13.22
CA TYR A 781 23.79 -25.17 -12.17
C TYR A 781 23.35 -26.63 -12.40
N ARG A 782 23.70 -27.22 -13.54
CA ARG A 782 23.50 -28.64 -13.84
C ARG A 782 24.86 -29.23 -14.17
N VAL A 783 25.50 -29.90 -13.20
CA VAL A 783 26.49 -30.99 -13.29
C VAL A 783 27.24 -31.05 -11.93
N ASP A 784 27.17 -32.20 -11.26
CA ASP A 784 27.85 -32.59 -10.01
C ASP A 784 27.41 -31.98 -8.66
N ARG A 785 26.71 -32.80 -7.85
CA ARG A 785 26.46 -32.58 -6.40
C ARG A 785 27.74 -32.58 -5.55
N ASN A 786 28.88 -32.96 -6.12
CA ASN A 786 30.17 -32.99 -5.42
C ASN A 786 30.83 -31.61 -5.28
N ASN A 787 30.19 -30.51 -5.74
CA ASN A 787 30.81 -29.19 -5.82
C ASN A 787 29.91 -28.03 -5.36
N GLU A 788 28.95 -28.29 -4.46
CA GLU A 788 28.00 -27.28 -3.92
C GLU A 788 28.73 -26.04 -3.36
N ASN A 789 29.85 -26.24 -2.68
CA ASN A 789 30.68 -25.15 -2.14
C ASN A 789 31.23 -24.20 -3.21
N GLU A 790 31.57 -24.71 -4.41
CA GLU A 790 32.08 -23.85 -5.50
C GLU A 790 30.96 -23.03 -6.16
N VAL A 791 29.76 -23.60 -6.23
CA VAL A 791 28.56 -22.94 -6.75
C VAL A 791 28.11 -21.83 -5.80
N ASP A 792 28.10 -22.08 -4.49
CA ASP A 792 27.77 -21.09 -3.47
C ASP A 792 28.79 -19.93 -3.47
N ALA A 793 30.10 -20.25 -3.47
CA ALA A 793 31.15 -19.23 -3.56
C ALA A 793 31.06 -18.40 -4.86
N ARG A 794 30.60 -19.00 -5.96
CA ARG A 794 30.36 -18.26 -7.21
C ARG A 794 29.14 -17.36 -7.11
N ALA A 795 28.04 -17.85 -6.56
CA ALA A 795 26.82 -17.08 -6.35
C ALA A 795 27.10 -15.84 -5.49
N GLU A 796 27.84 -16.02 -4.39
CA GLU A 796 28.26 -14.92 -3.52
C GLU A 796 29.11 -13.87 -4.25
N ARG A 797 30.10 -14.29 -5.04
CA ARG A 797 30.95 -13.37 -5.85
C ARG A 797 30.12 -12.58 -6.85
N ASP A 798 29.21 -13.24 -7.55
CA ASP A 798 28.33 -12.60 -8.54
C ASP A 798 27.36 -11.62 -7.87
N ILE A 799 26.75 -12.00 -6.75
CA ILE A 799 25.86 -11.12 -5.97
C ILE A 799 26.63 -9.91 -5.43
N ALA A 800 27.85 -10.08 -4.94
CA ALA A 800 28.69 -8.97 -4.51
C ALA A 800 28.98 -7.99 -5.65
N LEU A 801 29.21 -8.49 -6.87
CA LEU A 801 29.39 -7.69 -8.07
C LEU A 801 28.11 -6.94 -8.48
N TRP A 802 26.96 -7.63 -8.52
CA TRP A 802 25.70 -7.05 -8.96
C TRP A 802 25.10 -6.09 -7.93
N GLY A 803 25.28 -6.37 -6.64
CA GLY A 803 24.79 -5.57 -5.53
C GLY A 803 25.57 -4.27 -5.35
N GLY A 804 26.80 -4.16 -5.88
CA GLY A 804 27.60 -2.92 -5.80
C GLY A 804 27.90 -2.48 -4.36
N GLY A 805 27.87 -3.39 -3.39
CA GLY A 805 28.00 -3.08 -1.96
C GLY A 805 26.70 -2.65 -1.25
N LEU A 806 25.55 -2.75 -1.91
CA LEU A 806 24.22 -2.49 -1.32
C LEU A 806 23.61 -3.74 -0.65
N VAL A 807 24.18 -4.90 -0.89
CA VAL A 807 23.75 -6.21 -0.37
C VAL A 807 24.93 -6.83 0.39
N ALA A 808 24.65 -7.39 1.57
CA ALA A 808 25.59 -8.12 2.40
C ALA A 808 25.09 -9.53 2.69
N LEU A 809 26.01 -10.42 3.04
CA LEU A 809 25.71 -11.77 3.51
C LEU A 809 25.85 -11.80 5.03
N ASN A 810 24.79 -12.21 5.72
CA ASN A 810 24.74 -12.30 7.17
C ASN A 810 24.15 -13.66 7.60
N GLU A 811 24.92 -14.43 8.38
CA GLU A 811 24.53 -15.77 8.86
C GLU A 811 23.98 -16.71 7.76
N GLY A 812 24.51 -16.61 6.54
CA GLY A 812 24.08 -17.43 5.39
C GLY A 812 22.84 -16.92 4.64
N SER A 813 22.32 -15.74 5.00
CA SER A 813 21.21 -15.06 4.33
C SER A 813 21.63 -13.70 3.76
N LEU A 814 21.06 -13.32 2.63
CA LEU A 814 21.30 -12.04 1.99
C LEU A 814 20.43 -10.95 2.62
N GLU A 815 21.05 -9.84 2.98
CA GLU A 815 20.38 -8.69 3.56
C GLU A 815 20.78 -7.40 2.83
N LEU A 816 19.85 -6.46 2.72
CA LEU A 816 20.18 -5.10 2.31
C LEU A 816 20.98 -4.44 3.42
N VAL A 817 22.14 -3.85 3.09
CA VAL A 817 23.09 -3.27 4.07
C VAL A 817 22.44 -2.26 5.01
N HIS A 818 21.38 -1.56 4.55
CA HIS A 818 20.62 -0.66 5.41
C HIS A 818 19.16 -0.48 4.95
N GLN A 819 18.29 -0.06 5.88
CA GLN A 819 16.86 0.26 5.67
C GLN A 819 16.62 1.19 4.46
N THR A 820 17.42 2.24 4.36
CA THR A 820 17.33 3.29 3.33
C THR A 820 17.49 2.78 1.90
N ILE A 821 18.07 1.58 1.71
CA ILE A 821 18.17 0.93 0.39
C ILE A 821 16.82 0.35 -0.03
N TYR A 822 16.02 -0.17 0.90
CA TYR A 822 14.65 -0.61 0.61
C TYR A 822 13.81 0.59 0.18
N GLU A 823 13.89 1.71 0.91
CA GLU A 823 13.23 2.96 0.53
C GLU A 823 13.68 3.46 -0.84
N PHE A 824 14.95 3.24 -1.19
CA PHE A 824 15.47 3.57 -2.51
C PHE A 824 14.84 2.68 -3.60
N VAL A 825 14.70 1.37 -3.37
CA VAL A 825 14.15 0.40 -4.33
C VAL A 825 12.63 0.56 -4.53
N VAL A 826 11.87 0.87 -3.48
CA VAL A 826 10.40 0.99 -3.54
C VAL A 826 9.94 2.31 -4.16
N ARG A 827 10.84 3.28 -4.37
CA ARG A 827 10.50 4.54 -5.06
C ARG A 827 10.01 4.28 -6.49
N LEU A 828 9.02 5.05 -6.91
CA LEU A 828 8.44 4.98 -8.26
C LEU A 828 9.49 5.15 -9.39
N ASN A 829 10.56 5.89 -9.13
CA ASN A 829 11.63 6.14 -10.12
C ASN A 829 12.80 5.15 -10.03
N PHE A 830 12.82 4.18 -9.11
CA PHE A 830 13.94 3.24 -8.96
C PHE A 830 14.25 2.49 -10.26
N ARG A 831 13.22 1.97 -10.92
CA ARG A 831 13.35 1.27 -12.21
C ARG A 831 14.03 2.15 -13.26
N GLU A 832 13.69 3.43 -13.32
CA GLU A 832 14.28 4.40 -14.24
C GLU A 832 15.72 4.76 -13.84
N ALA A 833 15.99 4.90 -12.54
CA ALA A 833 17.33 5.17 -12.02
C ALA A 833 18.34 4.07 -12.38
N VAL A 834 17.92 2.80 -12.32
CA VAL A 834 18.79 1.66 -12.62
C VAL A 834 18.85 1.36 -14.12
N LEU A 835 17.71 1.31 -14.81
CA LEU A 835 17.60 0.82 -16.19
C LEU A 835 17.61 1.94 -17.24
N ALA A 836 17.47 3.20 -16.84
CA ALA A 836 17.41 4.36 -17.74
C ALA A 836 16.40 4.14 -18.89
N GLU A 837 16.85 4.21 -20.14
CA GLU A 837 16.00 4.10 -21.33
C GLU A 837 15.27 2.75 -21.46
N THR A 838 15.85 1.66 -20.94
CA THR A 838 15.24 0.32 -21.05
C THR A 838 14.09 0.11 -20.07
N ALA A 839 13.95 0.96 -19.05
CA ALA A 839 12.89 0.90 -18.03
C ALA A 839 11.48 0.89 -18.64
N ARG A 840 11.27 1.58 -19.78
CA ARG A 840 9.97 1.68 -20.45
C ARG A 840 9.46 0.35 -21.00
N SER A 841 10.36 -0.59 -21.30
CA SER A 841 10.02 -1.92 -21.82
C SER A 841 9.86 -3.00 -20.76
N VAL A 842 10.16 -2.70 -19.50
CA VAL A 842 10.16 -3.69 -18.42
C VAL A 842 8.80 -3.71 -17.74
N THR A 843 8.11 -4.83 -17.84
CA THR A 843 6.81 -5.07 -17.19
C THR A 843 6.92 -5.99 -15.97
N GLU A 844 8.10 -6.55 -15.74
CA GLU A 844 8.39 -7.52 -14.70
C GLU A 844 9.01 -6.90 -13.44
N ASN A 845 8.81 -7.54 -12.30
CA ASN A 845 9.26 -7.13 -10.96
C ASN A 845 9.75 -8.34 -10.14
N GLY A 846 10.13 -8.11 -8.88
CA GLY A 846 10.63 -9.18 -8.00
C GLY A 846 9.72 -10.40 -7.89
N HIS A 847 8.39 -10.22 -7.77
CA HIS A 847 7.47 -11.35 -7.67
C HIS A 847 7.47 -12.22 -8.94
N SER A 848 7.55 -11.62 -10.12
CA SER A 848 7.66 -12.40 -11.35
C SER A 848 8.97 -13.20 -11.42
N PHE A 849 10.06 -12.66 -10.89
CA PHE A 849 11.35 -13.36 -10.84
C PHE A 849 11.27 -14.56 -9.87
N HIS A 850 10.73 -14.34 -8.67
CA HIS A 850 10.51 -15.40 -7.70
C HIS A 850 9.57 -16.48 -8.23
N PHE A 851 8.48 -16.11 -8.90
CA PHE A 851 7.55 -17.07 -9.50
C PHE A 851 8.24 -18.00 -10.52
N LYS A 852 9.06 -17.45 -11.42
CA LYS A 852 9.86 -18.25 -12.36
C LYS A 852 10.80 -19.21 -11.61
N SER A 853 11.43 -18.72 -10.55
CA SER A 853 12.35 -19.52 -9.72
C SER A 853 11.66 -20.67 -9.00
N GLN A 854 10.49 -20.41 -8.41
CA GLN A 854 9.65 -21.43 -7.77
C GLN A 854 9.22 -22.52 -8.75
N ILE A 855 8.76 -22.15 -9.95
CA ILE A 855 8.39 -23.12 -10.99
C ILE A 855 9.61 -23.95 -11.43
N MET A 856 10.76 -23.31 -11.59
CA MET A 856 11.97 -24.00 -12.04
C MET A 856 12.54 -24.96 -11.00
N ARG A 857 12.31 -24.73 -9.70
CA ARG A 857 12.79 -25.58 -8.61
C ARG A 857 12.26 -27.01 -8.71
N PHE A 858 11.02 -27.20 -9.18
CA PHE A 858 10.43 -28.52 -9.44
C PHE A 858 11.21 -29.39 -10.44
N PHE A 859 12.05 -28.78 -11.28
CA PHE A 859 12.80 -29.47 -12.34
C PHE A 859 14.31 -29.56 -12.07
N LEU A 860 14.78 -28.88 -11.02
CA LEU A 860 16.20 -28.77 -10.69
C LEU A 860 16.56 -29.61 -9.47
N ASP A 861 15.66 -29.68 -8.50
CA ASP A 861 15.83 -30.49 -7.29
C ASP A 861 15.22 -31.89 -7.54
N GLU A 862 15.94 -32.77 -8.26
CA GLU A 862 15.50 -34.18 -8.41
C GLU A 862 15.50 -34.90 -7.03
N PRO A 863 14.42 -35.59 -6.65
CA PRO A 863 14.37 -36.35 -5.41
C PRO A 863 15.44 -37.45 -5.39
N LEU A 864 16.09 -37.61 -4.23
CA LEU A 864 17.28 -38.43 -4.02
C LEU A 864 17.08 -39.94 -4.22
N HIS A 865 15.86 -40.44 -4.31
CA HIS A 865 15.59 -41.85 -4.60
C HIS A 865 14.13 -42.05 -5.06
N PRO A 866 13.85 -42.97 -6.00
CA PRO A 866 12.48 -43.31 -6.40
C PRO A 866 11.61 -43.90 -5.29
N ASP A 867 12.21 -44.33 -4.17
CA ASP A 867 11.55 -45.10 -3.11
C ASP A 867 11.22 -44.29 -1.84
N GLU A 868 11.54 -42.99 -1.79
CA GLU A 868 11.29 -42.14 -0.61
C GLU A 868 10.09 -41.21 -0.85
N HIS A 869 8.90 -41.80 -0.91
CA HIS A 869 7.63 -41.06 -1.00
C HIS A 869 7.43 -40.04 0.13
N ASP A 870 8.02 -40.27 1.31
CA ASP A 870 7.91 -39.41 2.50
C ASP A 870 8.71 -38.09 2.38
N GLU A 871 9.86 -38.08 1.69
CA GLU A 871 10.67 -36.87 1.53
C GLU A 871 10.07 -35.93 0.48
N ILE A 872 9.48 -36.47 -0.59
CA ILE A 872 8.70 -35.70 -1.57
C ILE A 872 7.47 -35.06 -0.89
N GLU A 873 6.81 -35.76 0.05
CA GLU A 873 5.66 -35.22 0.79
C GLU A 873 6.08 -34.12 1.79
N LYS A 874 7.26 -34.21 2.40
CA LYS A 874 7.85 -33.15 3.25
C LYS A 874 8.26 -31.92 2.44
N TYR A 875 8.96 -32.11 1.32
CA TYR A 875 9.35 -31.05 0.39
C TYR A 875 8.13 -30.35 -0.18
N ALA A 876 7.17 -31.16 -0.62
CA ALA A 876 5.91 -30.68 -1.13
C ALA A 876 5.03 -30.08 -0.05
N ARG A 877 5.31 -30.11 1.27
CA ARG A 877 4.46 -29.41 2.26
C ARG A 877 4.87 -27.94 2.46
N ARG A 878 6.14 -27.59 2.19
CA ARG A 878 6.74 -26.29 2.56
C ARG A 878 6.55 -25.15 1.56
N GLU A 879 6.38 -25.42 0.27
CA GLU A 879 6.40 -24.33 -0.73
C GLU A 879 5.01 -23.78 -1.07
N SER A 880 4.91 -22.45 -1.09
CA SER A 880 3.72 -21.70 -1.48
C SER A 880 3.98 -20.98 -2.81
N LEU A 881 3.12 -21.17 -3.82
CA LEU A 881 3.22 -20.48 -5.14
C LEU A 881 2.63 -19.06 -5.09
N GLU A 882 2.72 -18.39 -3.94
CA GLU A 882 2.06 -17.11 -3.71
C GLU A 882 2.62 -15.99 -4.59
N HIS A 883 3.86 -16.11 -5.08
CA HIS A 883 4.44 -15.14 -6.00
C HIS A 883 3.76 -15.08 -7.36
N GLY A 884 3.12 -16.15 -7.83
CA GLY A 884 2.39 -16.13 -9.10
C GLY A 884 1.24 -15.12 -9.09
N PRO A 885 0.25 -15.27 -8.17
CA PRO A 885 -0.83 -14.30 -8.01
C PRO A 885 -0.34 -12.88 -7.68
N CYS A 886 0.71 -12.74 -6.87
CA CYS A 886 1.31 -11.44 -6.55
C CYS A 886 1.94 -10.77 -7.78
N ALA A 887 2.64 -11.54 -8.62
CA ALA A 887 3.19 -11.07 -9.88
C ALA A 887 2.08 -10.63 -10.84
N GLU A 888 0.98 -11.38 -10.95
CA GLU A 888 -0.17 -10.98 -11.79
C GLU A 888 -0.84 -9.70 -11.27
N LYS A 889 -1.07 -9.57 -9.96
CA LYS A 889 -1.65 -8.38 -9.34
C LYS A 889 -0.79 -7.12 -9.52
N THR A 890 0.52 -7.27 -9.38
CA THR A 890 1.45 -6.13 -9.38
C THR A 890 1.91 -5.74 -10.79
N THR A 891 1.99 -6.68 -11.72
CA THR A 891 2.43 -6.43 -13.11
C THR A 891 1.28 -6.31 -14.10
N GLY A 892 0.09 -6.84 -13.78
CA GLY A 892 -1.06 -6.93 -14.68
C GLY A 892 -0.89 -7.91 -15.84
N HIS A 893 0.20 -8.68 -15.88
CA HIS A 893 0.50 -9.63 -16.97
C HIS A 893 0.15 -11.05 -16.56
N ARG A 894 -0.51 -11.79 -17.47
CA ARG A 894 -0.75 -13.23 -17.30
C ARG A 894 0.49 -14.02 -17.72
N TRP A 895 0.81 -15.06 -16.97
CA TRP A 895 2.00 -15.89 -17.20
C TRP A 895 1.84 -16.98 -18.26
N ALA A 896 0.74 -16.96 -19.03
CA ALA A 896 0.43 -17.98 -20.03
C ALA A 896 1.61 -18.27 -20.98
N LYS A 897 2.33 -17.26 -21.48
CA LYS A 897 3.49 -17.51 -22.35
C LYS A 897 4.59 -18.33 -21.67
N PHE A 898 4.86 -18.04 -20.39
CA PHE A 898 5.87 -18.74 -19.61
C PHE A 898 5.39 -20.16 -19.28
N ILE A 899 4.16 -20.31 -18.79
CA ILE A 899 3.66 -21.61 -18.38
C ILE A 899 3.34 -22.53 -19.58
N ASN A 900 2.85 -22.00 -20.69
CA ASN A 900 2.61 -22.75 -21.92
C ASN A 900 3.92 -23.23 -22.59
N SER A 901 5.08 -22.81 -22.09
CA SER A 901 6.39 -23.31 -22.54
C SER A 901 6.88 -24.56 -21.81
N LEU A 902 6.10 -25.05 -20.83
CA LEU A 902 6.35 -26.33 -20.16
C LEU A 902 6.32 -27.50 -21.17
N SER A 903 7.26 -28.41 -21.04
CA SER A 903 7.22 -29.70 -21.74
C SER A 903 6.21 -30.66 -21.10
N GLN A 904 5.78 -31.68 -21.84
CA GLN A 904 4.86 -32.71 -21.33
C GLN A 904 5.39 -33.43 -20.08
N HIS A 905 6.71 -33.63 -20.00
CA HIS A 905 7.35 -34.23 -18.84
C HIS A 905 7.27 -33.32 -17.61
N GLU A 906 7.55 -32.02 -17.78
CA GLU A 906 7.48 -31.02 -16.71
C GLU A 906 6.05 -30.80 -16.19
N ILE A 907 5.06 -30.84 -17.10
CA ILE A 907 3.63 -30.83 -16.73
C ILE A 907 3.29 -32.06 -15.88
N GLY A 908 3.83 -33.23 -16.23
CA GLY A 908 3.67 -34.47 -15.47
C GLY A 908 4.23 -34.35 -14.04
N LEU A 909 5.43 -33.79 -13.87
CA LEU A 909 6.07 -33.59 -12.56
C LEU A 909 5.26 -32.64 -11.66
N ILE A 910 4.80 -31.50 -12.20
CA ILE A 910 3.92 -30.58 -11.47
C ILE A 910 2.59 -31.28 -11.11
N GLY A 911 2.05 -32.08 -12.03
CA GLY A 911 0.84 -32.87 -11.80
C GLY A 911 0.98 -33.86 -10.63
N MET A 912 2.10 -34.59 -10.56
CA MET A 912 2.37 -35.51 -9.44
C MET A 912 2.49 -34.77 -8.10
N TRP A 913 3.12 -33.60 -8.08
CA TRP A 913 3.24 -32.75 -6.88
C TRP A 913 1.87 -32.22 -6.41
N LEU A 914 0.96 -31.86 -7.32
CA LEU A 914 -0.40 -31.45 -6.95
C LEU A 914 -1.16 -32.61 -6.31
N LEU A 915 -0.94 -33.84 -6.77
CA LEU A 915 -1.65 -35.04 -6.29
C LEU A 915 -1.20 -35.49 -4.89
N SER A 916 0.00 -35.12 -4.43
CA SER A 916 0.49 -35.41 -3.07
C SER A 916 -0.07 -34.50 -1.98
N ARG A 917 -0.81 -33.43 -2.34
CA ARG A 917 -1.44 -32.49 -1.39
C ARG A 917 -2.81 -32.99 -0.89
N THR A 918 -3.24 -32.52 0.28
CA THR A 918 -4.60 -32.79 0.78
C THR A 918 -5.68 -32.20 -0.16
N PRO A 919 -6.92 -32.73 -0.18
CA PRO A 919 -8.00 -32.20 -1.02
C PRO A 919 -8.29 -30.70 -0.79
N VAL A 920 -8.09 -30.22 0.45
CA VAL A 920 -8.25 -28.81 0.82
C VAL A 920 -7.13 -27.94 0.23
N GLN A 921 -5.88 -28.42 0.29
CA GLN A 921 -4.73 -27.73 -0.30
C GLN A 921 -4.79 -27.73 -1.84
N ARG A 922 -5.22 -28.83 -2.47
CA ARG A 922 -5.48 -28.91 -3.92
C ARG A 922 -6.52 -27.90 -4.35
N LYS A 923 -7.67 -27.85 -3.68
CA LYS A 923 -8.72 -26.84 -3.95
C LYS A 923 -8.23 -25.39 -3.78
N ARG A 924 -7.25 -25.14 -2.90
CA ARG A 924 -6.66 -23.80 -2.72
C ARG A 924 -5.73 -23.45 -3.88
N ILE A 925 -4.85 -24.37 -4.29
CA ILE A 925 -3.92 -24.18 -5.42
C ILE A 925 -4.64 -24.14 -6.77
N GLU A 926 -5.63 -25.01 -7.01
CA GLU A 926 -6.51 -24.98 -8.19
C GLU A 926 -7.30 -23.66 -8.28
N LYS A 927 -7.69 -23.11 -7.13
CA LYS A 927 -8.36 -21.81 -7.03
C LYS A 927 -7.40 -20.64 -7.26
N ASP A 928 -6.13 -20.77 -6.88
CA ASP A 928 -5.08 -19.77 -7.12
C ASP A 928 -4.57 -19.80 -8.58
N LEU A 929 -4.74 -20.94 -9.29
CA LEU A 929 -4.44 -21.12 -10.73
C LEU A 929 -5.65 -20.87 -11.67
N LYS A 930 -6.86 -20.69 -11.11
CA LYS A 930 -8.18 -20.46 -11.76
C LYS A 930 -8.48 -21.21 -13.08
N PRO A 931 -9.41 -22.19 -13.08
CA PRO A 931 -9.84 -22.90 -14.29
C PRO A 931 -11.13 -22.31 -14.92
N PRO A 932 -11.60 -22.90 -16.04
CA PRO A 932 -12.77 -23.75 -15.90
C PRO A 932 -12.44 -25.22 -16.17
N LEU A 933 -13.12 -26.08 -15.38
CA LEU A 933 -13.34 -27.52 -15.56
C LEU A 933 -12.34 -28.47 -14.85
N VAL A 934 -12.80 -28.93 -13.68
CA VAL A 934 -12.55 -30.27 -13.07
C VAL A 934 -13.27 -31.28 -13.99
N ASP A 935 -12.76 -32.45 -14.38
CA ASP A 935 -12.16 -33.55 -13.61
C ASP A 935 -11.10 -34.30 -14.44
N ASN A 936 -10.15 -34.95 -13.74
CA ASN A 936 -8.99 -35.73 -14.21
C ASN A 936 -7.71 -34.96 -14.58
N HIS A 937 -6.58 -35.68 -14.54
CA HIS A 937 -5.19 -35.24 -14.81
C HIS A 937 -4.98 -34.47 -16.13
N PHE A 938 -6.03 -34.36 -16.95
CA PHE A 938 -6.17 -33.50 -18.13
C PHE A 938 -6.34 -32.00 -17.81
N GLY A 939 -6.84 -31.61 -16.63
CA GLY A 939 -7.20 -30.22 -16.31
C GLY A 939 -6.02 -29.24 -16.28
N LEU A 940 -4.83 -29.70 -15.87
CA LEU A 940 -3.62 -28.87 -15.85
C LEU A 940 -3.01 -28.71 -17.26
N ALA A 941 -3.13 -29.72 -18.12
CA ALA A 941 -2.62 -29.65 -19.50
C ALA A 941 -3.46 -28.72 -20.39
N VAL A 942 -4.75 -28.58 -20.07
CA VAL A 942 -5.69 -27.71 -20.80
C VAL A 942 -5.65 -26.26 -20.29
N SER A 943 -5.45 -26.03 -18.99
CA SER A 943 -5.31 -24.66 -18.43
C SER A 943 -4.06 -23.92 -18.95
N LEU A 944 -3.07 -24.67 -19.46
CA LEU A 944 -1.81 -24.18 -20.03
C LEU A 944 -1.80 -24.15 -21.57
N GLY A 945 -2.98 -24.13 -22.19
CA GLY A 945 -3.13 -23.72 -23.59
C GLY A 945 -2.49 -24.61 -24.65
N LEU A 946 -2.28 -25.92 -24.40
CA LEU A 946 -1.74 -26.83 -25.41
C LEU A 946 -2.84 -27.35 -26.35
N ARG A 947 -2.79 -26.96 -27.63
CA ARG A 947 -3.46 -27.70 -28.72
C ARG A 947 -2.64 -28.96 -29.00
N LEU A 948 -3.16 -30.11 -28.60
CA LEU A 948 -2.71 -31.40 -29.14
C LEU A 948 -3.37 -31.60 -30.52
N SER A 949 -2.59 -31.47 -31.59
CA SER A 949 -2.95 -32.04 -32.90
C SER A 949 -1.90 -33.05 -33.32
N ASN A 950 -2.32 -34.29 -33.46
CA ASN A 950 -1.56 -35.38 -34.06
C ASN A 950 -1.31 -35.14 -35.56
N ALA A 951 -0.22 -35.74 -36.05
CA ALA A 951 0.07 -36.22 -37.43
C ALA A 951 1.04 -35.41 -38.34
N ASN A 952 2.19 -36.05 -38.60
CA ASN A 952 2.95 -36.26 -39.86
C ASN A 952 3.17 -35.11 -40.88
N PHE A 953 4.43 -34.70 -41.11
CA PHE A 953 5.27 -34.99 -42.30
C PHE A 953 6.57 -34.14 -42.33
N SER A 954 7.61 -34.71 -42.94
CA SER A 954 9.02 -34.27 -43.00
C SER A 954 9.32 -33.32 -44.19
N PRO A 955 10.57 -32.84 -44.41
CA PRO A 955 10.90 -31.43 -44.71
C PRO A 955 11.43 -31.17 -46.14
N ALA A 956 11.50 -29.90 -46.59
CA ALA A 956 12.40 -29.52 -47.69
C ALA A 956 12.67 -28.00 -47.86
N SER A 957 13.94 -27.75 -48.22
CA SER A 957 14.52 -26.72 -49.11
C SER A 957 14.70 -25.25 -48.67
N GLN A 958 15.97 -24.91 -48.42
CA GLN A 958 16.58 -23.60 -48.77
C GLN A 958 16.60 -23.39 -50.29
N PRO A 959 16.73 -22.13 -50.76
CA PRO A 959 18.00 -21.79 -51.43
C PRO A 959 18.53 -20.38 -51.14
N GLN A 960 19.78 -20.21 -51.59
CA GLN A 960 20.78 -19.19 -51.28
C GLN A 960 20.74 -17.93 -52.17
N ASN A 961 21.42 -16.90 -51.66
CA ASN A 961 22.23 -15.86 -52.33
C ASN A 961 21.57 -14.76 -53.17
N LEU A 962 21.74 -13.51 -52.71
CA LEU A 962 21.81 -12.32 -53.54
C LEU A 962 23.02 -11.46 -53.14
N SER A 963 23.70 -10.97 -54.17
CA SER A 963 24.97 -10.26 -54.20
C SER A 963 24.92 -8.84 -53.65
N ARG A 964 26.10 -8.36 -53.25
CA ARG A 964 26.43 -7.01 -52.75
C ARG A 964 26.19 -5.91 -53.79
N ASN A 965 25.68 -4.77 -53.33
CA ASN A 965 26.31 -3.46 -53.59
C ASN A 965 25.95 -2.42 -52.51
N THR A 966 26.98 -1.73 -52.02
CA THR A 966 27.07 -0.57 -51.12
C THR A 966 26.66 0.72 -51.86
N MET A 967 26.08 1.81 -51.30
CA MET A 967 26.54 2.68 -50.21
C MET A 967 25.49 3.82 -49.92
N ARG A 968 25.44 4.28 -48.66
CA ARG A 968 25.09 5.63 -48.09
C ARG A 968 23.75 6.35 -48.41
N SER A 969 22.91 6.47 -47.37
CA SER A 969 22.41 7.74 -46.78
C SER A 969 21.45 7.40 -45.62
N HIS A 970 21.65 7.95 -44.41
CA HIS A 970 21.01 7.44 -43.19
C HIS A 970 19.75 8.22 -42.74
N ASP A 971 19.38 9.29 -43.45
CA ASP A 971 18.13 10.06 -43.20
C ASP A 971 17.05 9.89 -44.28
N VAL A 972 17.39 9.41 -45.48
CA VAL A 972 16.39 9.10 -46.55
C VAL A 972 15.74 7.73 -46.36
N LYS A 973 16.43 6.80 -45.67
CA LYS A 973 15.98 5.42 -45.49
C LYS A 973 14.74 5.26 -44.62
N GLN A 974 14.51 6.14 -43.64
CA GLN A 974 13.33 6.02 -42.78
C GLN A 974 12.04 6.45 -43.49
N SER A 975 12.10 7.40 -44.44
CA SER A 975 10.96 7.75 -45.28
C SER A 975 10.72 6.71 -46.38
N GLU A 976 11.78 6.23 -47.05
CA GLU A 976 11.63 5.17 -48.08
C GLU A 976 11.12 3.84 -47.50
N GLU A 977 11.59 3.43 -46.31
CA GLU A 977 11.09 2.20 -45.66
C GLU A 977 9.62 2.33 -45.23
N ALA A 978 9.18 3.53 -44.84
CA ALA A 978 7.78 3.79 -44.52
C ALA A 978 6.89 3.80 -45.77
N ASP A 979 7.39 4.35 -46.88
CA ASP A 979 6.71 4.37 -48.18
C ASP A 979 6.63 2.96 -48.81
N GLU A 980 7.68 2.14 -48.69
CA GLU A 980 7.66 0.75 -49.15
C GLU A 980 6.72 -0.13 -48.30
N ALA A 981 6.74 0.02 -46.96
CA ALA A 981 5.86 -0.73 -46.08
C ALA A 981 4.38 -0.40 -46.33
N SER A 982 4.07 0.88 -46.54
CA SER A 982 2.71 1.32 -46.88
C SER A 982 2.28 0.86 -48.27
N TRP A 983 3.19 0.80 -49.24
CA TRP A 983 2.91 0.25 -50.57
C TRP A 983 2.64 -1.27 -50.56
N GLU A 984 3.42 -2.05 -49.80
CA GLU A 984 3.18 -3.49 -49.65
C GLU A 984 1.89 -3.80 -48.87
N ALA A 985 1.56 -2.99 -47.87
CA ALA A 985 0.28 -3.06 -47.17
C ALA A 985 -0.90 -2.75 -48.11
N ALA A 986 -0.78 -1.72 -48.95
CA ALA A 986 -1.81 -1.34 -49.92
C ALA A 986 -2.05 -2.44 -50.97
N LYS A 987 -0.99 -3.07 -51.49
CA LYS A 987 -1.11 -4.24 -52.38
C LYS A 987 -1.79 -5.41 -51.67
N GLY A 988 -1.40 -5.69 -50.43
CA GLY A 988 -2.03 -6.72 -49.59
C GLY A 988 -3.52 -6.47 -49.42
N ALA A 989 -3.90 -5.23 -49.10
CA ALA A 989 -5.28 -4.82 -48.96
C ALA A 989 -6.09 -5.02 -50.25
N ALA A 990 -5.54 -4.61 -51.40
CA ALA A 990 -6.22 -4.75 -52.69
C ALA A 990 -6.42 -6.22 -53.09
N ILE A 991 -5.40 -7.06 -52.93
CA ILE A 991 -5.45 -8.49 -53.25
C ILE A 991 -6.40 -9.22 -52.29
N GLY A 992 -6.32 -8.92 -50.98
CA GLY A 992 -7.20 -9.48 -49.96
C GLY A 992 -8.65 -9.11 -50.22
N ALA A 993 -8.93 -7.84 -50.55
CA ALA A 993 -10.27 -7.38 -50.86
C ALA A 993 -10.84 -8.08 -52.10
N ALA A 994 -10.07 -8.22 -53.18
CA ALA A 994 -10.53 -8.91 -54.40
C ALA A 994 -10.84 -10.40 -54.15
N LYS A 995 -9.94 -11.11 -53.44
CA LYS A 995 -10.08 -12.54 -53.14
C LYS A 995 -11.30 -12.82 -52.27
N TRP A 996 -11.50 -12.03 -51.22
CA TRP A 996 -12.61 -12.22 -50.31
C TRP A 996 -13.93 -11.66 -50.84
N ALA A 997 -13.90 -10.63 -51.70
CA ALA A 997 -15.07 -10.20 -52.46
C ALA A 997 -15.59 -11.33 -53.37
N ALA A 998 -14.69 -12.03 -54.07
CA ALA A 998 -15.06 -13.18 -54.90
C ALA A 998 -15.64 -14.32 -54.06
N GLY A 999 -15.05 -14.61 -52.90
CA GLY A 999 -15.58 -15.61 -51.95
C GLY A 999 -16.95 -15.22 -51.39
N ALA A 1000 -17.14 -13.97 -51.02
CA ALA A 1000 -18.41 -13.46 -50.51
C ALA A 1000 -19.50 -13.47 -51.60
N ALA A 1001 -19.17 -13.14 -52.85
CA ALA A 1001 -20.08 -13.23 -53.98
C ALA A 1001 -20.49 -14.68 -54.28
N PHE A 1002 -19.55 -15.62 -54.20
CA PHE A 1002 -19.83 -17.05 -54.35
C PHE A 1002 -20.76 -17.58 -53.24
N LEU A 1003 -20.47 -17.23 -51.98
CA LEU A 1003 -21.34 -17.55 -50.85
C LEU A 1003 -22.71 -16.88 -50.96
N GLY A 1004 -22.77 -15.65 -51.47
CA GLY A 1004 -24.01 -14.95 -51.77
C GLY A 1004 -24.83 -15.65 -52.84
N ALA A 1005 -24.21 -16.19 -53.89
CA ALA A 1005 -24.88 -16.98 -54.92
C ALA A 1005 -25.44 -18.31 -54.35
N ILE A 1006 -24.67 -19.01 -53.52
CA ILE A 1006 -25.14 -20.22 -52.81
C ILE A 1006 -26.31 -19.86 -51.89
N ALA A 1007 -26.17 -18.81 -51.09
CA ALA A 1007 -27.22 -18.35 -50.18
C ALA A 1007 -28.49 -17.93 -50.92
N TYR A 1008 -28.37 -17.34 -52.12
CA TYR A 1008 -29.53 -17.00 -52.94
C TYR A 1008 -30.29 -18.23 -53.43
N VAL A 1009 -29.60 -19.31 -53.78
CA VAL A 1009 -30.24 -20.55 -54.24
C VAL A 1009 -30.85 -21.33 -53.06
N TRP A 1010 -30.15 -21.42 -51.93
CA TRP A 1010 -30.50 -22.35 -50.84
C TRP A 1010 -31.25 -21.70 -49.67
N SER A 1011 -31.15 -20.38 -49.47
CA SER A 1011 -31.77 -19.70 -48.32
C SER A 1011 -32.97 -18.83 -48.76
N PRO A 1012 -34.21 -19.19 -48.36
CA PRO A 1012 -35.38 -18.34 -48.53
C PRO A 1012 -35.23 -17.01 -47.81
N VAL A 1013 -34.57 -17.02 -46.65
CA VAL A 1013 -34.31 -15.84 -45.81
C VAL A 1013 -33.39 -14.87 -46.55
N TYR A 1014 -32.30 -15.36 -47.16
CA TYR A 1014 -31.39 -14.51 -47.93
C TYR A 1014 -32.07 -13.91 -49.16
N ARG A 1015 -32.97 -14.65 -49.83
CA ARG A 1015 -33.78 -14.11 -50.94
C ARG A 1015 -34.65 -12.94 -50.51
N ALA A 1016 -35.26 -13.01 -49.32
CA ALA A 1016 -36.12 -11.97 -48.75
C ALA A 1016 -35.39 -10.70 -48.28
N THR A 1017 -34.05 -10.70 -48.21
CA THR A 1017 -33.27 -9.51 -47.82
C THR A 1017 -33.16 -8.48 -48.93
N THR A 1018 -33.03 -7.20 -48.53
CA THR A 1018 -32.90 -6.07 -49.45
C THR A 1018 -31.59 -6.12 -50.23
N ILE A 1019 -31.57 -5.51 -51.42
CA ILE A 1019 -30.35 -5.42 -52.26
C ILE A 1019 -29.21 -4.73 -51.49
N GLN A 1020 -29.54 -3.68 -50.71
CA GLN A 1020 -28.58 -2.95 -49.88
C GLN A 1020 -27.90 -3.88 -48.85
N PHE A 1021 -28.66 -4.77 -48.20
CA PHE A 1021 -28.12 -5.72 -47.22
C PHE A 1021 -27.19 -6.76 -47.87
N LYS A 1022 -27.52 -7.22 -49.08
CA LYS A 1022 -26.67 -8.14 -49.86
C LYS A 1022 -25.35 -7.49 -50.26
N VAL A 1023 -25.41 -6.23 -50.71
CA VAL A 1023 -24.22 -5.43 -51.02
C VAL A 1023 -23.36 -5.21 -49.77
N TYR A 1024 -23.98 -4.91 -48.62
CA TYR A 1024 -23.27 -4.77 -47.34
C TYR A 1024 -22.52 -6.04 -46.95
N LEU A 1025 -23.14 -7.22 -47.06
CA LEU A 1025 -22.48 -8.51 -46.79
C LEU A 1025 -21.28 -8.78 -47.70
N HIS A 1026 -21.40 -8.48 -49.00
CA HIS A 1026 -20.29 -8.65 -49.94
C HIS A 1026 -19.14 -7.65 -49.68
N MET A 1027 -19.47 -6.39 -49.41
CA MET A 1027 -18.49 -5.36 -49.06
C MET A 1027 -17.79 -5.66 -47.72
N SER A 1028 -18.51 -6.18 -46.74
CA SER A 1028 -17.95 -6.58 -45.44
C SER A 1028 -16.90 -7.68 -45.60
N GLY A 1029 -17.16 -8.68 -46.46
CA GLY A 1029 -16.19 -9.72 -46.79
C GLY A 1029 -14.93 -9.16 -47.46
N ALA A 1030 -15.09 -8.23 -48.40
CA ALA A 1030 -13.98 -7.57 -49.08
C ALA A 1030 -13.11 -6.72 -48.13
N VAL A 1031 -13.74 -5.88 -47.29
CA VAL A 1031 -13.03 -5.03 -46.33
C VAL A 1031 -12.26 -5.89 -45.32
N PHE A 1032 -12.91 -6.92 -44.76
CA PHE A 1032 -12.27 -7.84 -43.82
C PHE A 1032 -11.10 -8.60 -44.46
N GLY A 1033 -11.28 -9.10 -45.68
CA GLY A 1033 -10.22 -9.77 -46.43
C GLY A 1033 -9.03 -8.86 -46.75
N GLY A 1034 -9.29 -7.60 -47.09
CA GLY A 1034 -8.25 -6.60 -47.30
C GLY A 1034 -7.44 -6.33 -46.04
N MET A 1035 -8.08 -6.21 -44.88
CA MET A 1035 -7.39 -5.99 -43.61
C MET A 1035 -6.49 -7.17 -43.23
N ILE A 1036 -6.96 -8.41 -43.39
CA ILE A 1036 -6.18 -9.61 -43.06
C ILE A 1036 -4.93 -9.74 -43.94
N GLU A 1037 -5.09 -9.57 -45.26
CA GLU A 1037 -3.98 -9.77 -46.19
C GLU A 1037 -2.96 -8.62 -46.12
N ALA A 1038 -3.42 -7.39 -45.82
CA ALA A 1038 -2.54 -6.26 -45.54
C ALA A 1038 -1.66 -6.51 -44.30
N ASP A 1039 -2.26 -6.93 -43.17
CA ASP A 1039 -1.51 -7.22 -41.94
C ASP A 1039 -0.53 -8.38 -42.13
N SER A 1040 -0.93 -9.44 -42.86
CA SER A 1040 -0.05 -10.57 -43.16
C SER A 1040 1.19 -10.16 -43.95
N ARG A 1041 1.02 -9.35 -45.01
CA ARG A 1041 2.13 -8.87 -45.84
C ARG A 1041 3.03 -7.87 -45.13
N LEU A 1042 2.45 -7.01 -44.30
CA LEU A 1042 3.20 -6.03 -43.50
C LEU A 1042 4.09 -6.74 -42.48
N ARG A 1043 3.59 -7.79 -41.82
CA ARG A 1043 4.39 -8.64 -40.91
C ARG A 1043 5.51 -9.40 -41.63
N LEU A 1044 5.27 -9.88 -42.84
CA LEU A 1044 6.28 -10.55 -43.66
C LEU A 1044 7.40 -9.57 -44.06
N TYR A 1045 7.05 -8.35 -44.48
CA TYR A 1045 8.00 -7.29 -44.80
C TYR A 1045 8.82 -6.88 -43.56
N GLU A 1046 8.18 -6.66 -42.41
CA GLU A 1046 8.88 -6.35 -41.16
C GLU A 1046 9.89 -7.44 -40.76
N ASN A 1047 9.51 -8.72 -40.90
CA ASN A 1047 10.40 -9.83 -40.59
C ASN A 1047 11.61 -9.87 -41.53
N GLN A 1048 11.41 -9.60 -42.83
CA GLN A 1048 12.51 -9.51 -43.80
C GLN A 1048 13.46 -8.35 -43.47
N VAL A 1049 12.93 -7.17 -43.10
CA VAL A 1049 13.73 -6.00 -42.69
C VAL A 1049 14.52 -6.30 -41.41
N ARG A 1050 13.91 -6.96 -40.42
CA ARG A 1050 14.58 -7.36 -39.16
C ARG A 1050 15.72 -8.35 -39.42
N MET A 1051 15.53 -9.32 -40.31
CA MET A 1051 16.58 -10.27 -40.72
C MET A 1051 17.74 -9.56 -41.41
N ARG A 1052 17.45 -8.62 -42.32
CA ARG A 1052 18.47 -7.80 -43.00
C ARG A 1052 19.30 -6.96 -42.02
N ARG A 1053 18.66 -6.38 -41.00
CA ARG A 1053 19.34 -5.62 -39.93
C ARG A 1053 20.18 -6.48 -38.99
N ARG A 1054 19.83 -7.76 -38.78
CA ARG A 1054 20.69 -8.70 -38.03
C ARG A 1054 21.95 -9.05 -38.83
N TRP A 1055 21.77 -9.38 -40.11
CA TRP A 1055 22.87 -9.76 -40.98
C TRP A 1055 23.91 -8.63 -41.15
N LEU A 1056 23.45 -7.39 -41.34
CA LEU A 1056 24.35 -6.23 -41.41
C LEU A 1056 25.15 -6.02 -40.11
N ARG A 1057 24.52 -6.20 -38.94
CA ARG A 1057 25.19 -6.08 -37.64
C ARG A 1057 26.22 -7.19 -37.41
N GLU A 1058 25.95 -8.41 -37.85
CA GLU A 1058 26.91 -9.50 -37.80
C GLU A 1058 28.08 -9.26 -38.77
N GLN A 1059 27.82 -8.75 -39.97
CA GLN A 1059 28.88 -8.41 -40.92
C GLN A 1059 29.79 -7.31 -40.37
N SER A 1060 29.23 -6.25 -39.77
CA SER A 1060 30.02 -5.18 -39.11
C SER A 1060 30.79 -5.65 -37.87
N ARG A 1061 30.34 -6.73 -37.20
CA ARG A 1061 31.10 -7.37 -36.12
C ARG A 1061 32.27 -8.17 -36.68
N TRP A 1062 32.04 -8.93 -37.75
CA TRP A 1062 33.08 -9.71 -38.41
C TRP A 1062 34.17 -8.83 -39.05
N ASP A 1063 33.79 -7.69 -39.62
CA ASP A 1063 34.76 -6.75 -40.21
C ASP A 1063 35.64 -6.12 -39.11
N ARG A 1064 35.06 -5.70 -37.97
CA ARG A 1064 35.84 -5.28 -36.79
C ARG A 1064 36.75 -6.38 -36.24
N TYR A 1065 36.27 -7.62 -36.22
CA TYR A 1065 37.06 -8.76 -35.78
C TYR A 1065 38.27 -9.01 -36.70
N ARG A 1066 38.14 -8.76 -38.02
CA ARG A 1066 39.25 -8.86 -38.97
C ARG A 1066 40.24 -7.70 -38.83
N GLU A 1067 39.76 -6.49 -38.58
CA GLU A 1067 40.62 -5.31 -38.33
C GLU A 1067 41.46 -5.52 -37.05
N GLU A 1068 40.83 -5.96 -35.96
CA GLU A 1068 41.52 -6.28 -34.69
C GLU A 1068 42.52 -7.45 -34.83
N HIS A 1069 42.22 -8.44 -35.69
CA HIS A 1069 43.16 -9.54 -35.98
C HIS A 1069 44.29 -9.15 -36.93
N ALA A 1070 44.08 -8.19 -37.83
CA ALA A 1070 45.11 -7.65 -38.71
C ALA A 1070 46.11 -6.78 -37.92
N GLU A 1071 45.63 -5.97 -36.96
CA GLU A 1071 46.48 -5.20 -36.05
C GLU A 1071 47.34 -6.10 -35.12
N LYS A 1072 46.85 -7.28 -34.74
CA LYS A 1072 47.60 -8.26 -33.93
C LYS A 1072 48.66 -9.04 -34.71
N LYS A 1073 48.62 -9.08 -36.04
CA LYS A 1073 49.65 -9.73 -36.89
C LYS A 1073 50.74 -8.77 -37.39
N GLY A 1074 50.58 -7.47 -37.19
CA GLY A 1074 51.54 -6.43 -37.56
C GLY A 1074 52.39 -5.89 -36.40
N LYS A 1075 52.34 -6.52 -35.22
CA LYS A 1075 53.17 -6.22 -34.05
C LYS A 1075 54.07 -7.41 -33.70
#